data_AF-A0A7V8E583-F1
#
_entry.id   AF-A0A7V8E583-F1
#
_cell.length_a   1.000
_cell.length_b   1.000
_cell.length_c   1.000
_cell.angle_alpha   90.00
_cell.angle_beta   90.00
_cell.angle_gamma   90.00
#
_symmetry.space_group_name_H-M   'P 1'
#
loop_
_entity.id
_entity.type
_entity.pdbx_description
1 polymer ?
#
loop_
_entity_poly.entity_id
_entity_poly.type
_entity_poly.pdbx_seq_one_letter_code
_entity_poly.pdbx_strand_id
1 'polypeptide(L)'
;MRRFAGLISTGLALCVLVAAFSYADDQGGNANRVVLEREKEIEKRVADLKEKMKRVAEGLQAKEPESAARLFAAGEALKGSLLEEDIKKVITSITDAKMGIAIDQQVEIINDLKAILDILENRNNENDLRKKLEAIRKLIAELKGAQKEQEKITKETTDMNKEREKDVAEMKEALDAAIKEQQSLEDTLKQNDTAGMEKDIETARKELEALKAEQDKLQNETKDAQSKEVRDLADAVKGLKDLIKKQEEAIAKSKASAEGAQQTKEAIEAIEKIQKEQEAIQKRTKEAAAEDSSQKMGSIQKAQEKNSKDTARAGEKVKGMPESKGASDAKKALDDAKKAMDRAAKDLEDETPGLAQQNEQKAADALEKAKQALKDEMANAEKNREQDLADQAKAQGDLKQASEKLADQMAKAGENSDSKPTKDALKEAGEKTKGASGDMKKAEQELGQKNPSGAKSNQDQALNTFNQAKDKLEQLEAQLAQKDAKAMSEVAKKQEKLQDKANQLAKDLHEMGQKSGENGDMKKAAEQASKSTKSASQEMGEANQKMNDGKSSESQENQQSASKDLQKAADALDKMKKALAASKEGQDKKAKEVADKQAELEKKMKDLAEKMEEAAKKNADKDPQGSASMSKAGQKTQQASGEMKKAGKQMEQKDNQSAQQNQEQAKKALEEAKKELERLSQRELTEEQKRRLEQLKERQRKIEEQLKKMQDNAAKVPEKKSAASLGEASKSAGQTGQSQQKQDTPKAQEDSEKTEEDMKKAMEDLEEAERQYAQQLQEEQLQQMENKLQELVQKQELINNETRRLDGVKKKDGDLDRKGQMDVRKIKNMQEELKKTAEEVRAKTEEEQSTVATWILETCRDDMGTIAEELGKQEVGDYTQELEGDVLARLKELVAALQKERQRRKKQQQQQGGGGGGKGPLIPDVAELKLLKTMQVSLKKKTERFSAESTKEAHKELDPVQKAILGRLRAEQGHIAQLTREFTEKIKKKMQEAGK
;
A
#
# COMPACT_ATOMS: atom_id res chain seq x y z
N MET A 1 23.81 -1.84 -30.51
CA MET A 1 22.84 -1.88 -31.63
C MET A 1 23.07 -0.80 -32.68
N ARG A 2 22.82 0.51 -32.44
CA ARG A 2 22.98 1.58 -33.45
C ARG A 2 24.32 1.61 -34.21
N ARG A 3 25.45 1.34 -33.53
CA ARG A 3 26.77 1.25 -34.18
C ARG A 3 26.86 0.06 -35.15
N PHE A 4 26.24 -1.07 -34.82
CA PHE A 4 26.23 -2.27 -35.66
C PHE A 4 25.29 -2.11 -36.87
N ALA A 5 24.10 -1.53 -36.69
CA ALA A 5 23.18 -1.21 -37.78
C ALA A 5 23.75 -0.17 -38.76
N GLY A 6 24.48 0.83 -38.23
CA GLY A 6 25.20 1.80 -39.06
C GLY A 6 26.31 1.16 -39.91
N LEU A 7 27.06 0.21 -39.33
CA LEU A 7 28.10 -0.55 -40.04
C LEU A 7 27.51 -1.39 -41.19
N ILE A 8 26.36 -2.04 -40.97
CA ILE A 8 25.66 -2.82 -42.00
C ILE A 8 25.07 -1.91 -43.09
N SER A 9 24.47 -0.79 -42.72
CA SER A 9 23.93 0.20 -43.66
C SER A 9 25.01 0.82 -44.54
N THR A 10 26.20 1.08 -43.98
CA THR A 10 27.36 1.52 -44.78
C THR A 10 27.85 0.44 -45.74
N GLY A 11 27.76 -0.84 -45.36
CA GLY A 11 28.07 -1.97 -46.25
C GLY A 11 27.09 -2.06 -47.43
N LEU A 12 25.78 -1.99 -47.14
CA LEU A 12 24.71 -1.93 -48.15
C LEU A 12 24.90 -0.78 -49.14
N ALA A 13 25.21 0.42 -48.65
CA ALA A 13 25.46 1.59 -49.50
C ALA A 13 26.70 1.41 -50.39
N LEU A 14 27.74 0.74 -49.88
CA LEU A 14 28.95 0.43 -50.63
C LEU A 14 28.71 -0.58 -51.75
N CYS A 15 27.95 -1.66 -51.50
CA CYS A 15 27.59 -2.66 -52.53
C CYS A 15 26.76 -2.03 -53.67
N VAL A 16 25.82 -1.13 -53.35
CA VAL A 16 25.00 -0.43 -54.36
C VAL A 16 25.82 0.57 -55.19
N LEU A 17 26.79 1.27 -54.58
CA LEU A 17 27.68 2.20 -55.28
C LEU A 17 28.63 1.49 -56.27
N VAL A 18 28.98 0.23 -56.01
CA VAL A 18 29.81 -0.59 -56.90
C VAL A 18 29.05 -0.97 -58.17
N ALA A 19 27.78 -1.40 -58.05
CA ALA A 19 26.94 -1.70 -59.20
C ALA A 19 26.71 -0.49 -60.13
N ALA A 20 26.68 0.73 -59.56
CA ALA A 20 26.52 1.98 -60.32
C ALA A 20 27.80 2.42 -61.07
N PHE A 21 28.98 2.02 -60.60
CA PHE A 21 30.26 2.36 -61.26
C PHE A 21 30.56 1.51 -62.49
N SER A 22 29.93 0.33 -62.62
CA SER A 22 30.09 -0.57 -63.78
C SER A 22 29.44 -0.08 -65.07
N TYR A 23 28.69 1.02 -65.03
CA TYR A 23 28.04 1.63 -66.20
C TYR A 23 28.74 2.90 -66.72
N ALA A 24 29.83 3.34 -66.08
CA ALA A 24 30.56 4.54 -66.46
C ALA A 24 32.06 4.25 -66.74
N ASP A 25 32.35 4.16 -68.03
CA ASP A 25 33.62 4.46 -68.71
C ASP A 25 34.65 3.34 -69.03
N ASP A 26 35.22 3.48 -70.24
CA ASP A 26 36.00 2.54 -71.05
C ASP A 26 37.48 2.41 -70.62
N GLN A 27 37.72 2.10 -69.34
CA GLN A 27 39.08 1.85 -68.78
C GLN A 27 39.04 0.63 -67.83
N GLY A 28 38.74 -0.55 -68.37
CA GLY A 28 38.40 -1.79 -67.63
C GLY A 28 39.47 -2.37 -66.66
N GLY A 29 40.66 -1.77 -66.54
CA GLY A 29 41.72 -2.25 -65.64
C GLY A 29 41.72 -1.63 -64.23
N ASN A 30 41.32 -0.36 -64.10
CA ASN A 30 41.46 0.37 -62.83
C ASN A 30 40.21 0.28 -61.95
N ALA A 31 39.01 0.30 -62.56
CA ALA A 31 37.74 0.16 -61.85
C ALA A 31 37.59 -1.22 -61.17
N ASN A 32 37.95 -2.31 -61.87
CA ASN A 32 37.89 -3.67 -61.32
C ASN A 32 38.82 -3.86 -60.12
N ARG A 33 40.01 -3.24 -60.13
CA ARG A 33 40.96 -3.30 -59.01
C ARG A 33 40.42 -2.55 -57.78
N VAL A 34 39.85 -1.37 -57.97
CA VAL A 34 39.24 -0.56 -56.89
C VAL A 34 38.02 -1.27 -56.29
N VAL A 35 37.18 -1.89 -57.14
CA VAL A 35 36.02 -2.67 -56.70
C VAL A 35 36.46 -3.93 -55.94
N LEU A 36 37.46 -4.67 -56.44
CA LEU A 36 38.00 -5.86 -55.77
C LEU A 36 38.64 -5.55 -54.41
N GLU A 37 39.38 -4.44 -54.30
CA GLU A 37 39.97 -4.00 -53.02
C GLU A 37 38.89 -3.62 -52.01
N ARG A 38 37.79 -3.02 -52.46
CA ARG A 38 36.64 -2.67 -51.60
C ARG A 38 35.84 -3.91 -51.16
N GLU A 39 35.60 -4.88 -52.04
CA GLU A 39 34.91 -6.12 -51.67
C GLU A 39 35.70 -6.94 -50.65
N LYS A 40 37.04 -7.00 -50.78
CA LYS A 40 37.92 -7.62 -49.76
C LYS A 40 37.89 -6.88 -48.43
N GLU A 41 37.74 -5.56 -48.46
CA GLU A 41 37.59 -4.76 -47.25
C GLU A 41 36.24 -5.00 -46.56
N ILE A 42 35.17 -5.17 -47.34
CA ILE A 42 33.82 -5.51 -46.86
C ILE A 42 33.82 -6.90 -46.19
N GLU A 43 34.44 -7.91 -46.83
CA GLU A 43 34.60 -9.26 -46.27
C GLU A 43 35.24 -9.22 -44.87
N LYS A 44 36.35 -8.48 -44.73
CA LYS A 44 37.06 -8.34 -43.45
C LYS A 44 36.22 -7.63 -42.39
N ARG A 45 35.48 -6.58 -42.78
CA ARG A 45 34.61 -5.83 -41.86
C ARG A 45 33.43 -6.67 -41.37
N VAL A 46 32.86 -7.53 -42.22
CA VAL A 46 31.78 -8.46 -41.85
C VAL A 46 32.26 -9.50 -40.83
N ALA A 47 33.45 -10.07 -41.02
CA ALA A 47 34.06 -11.00 -40.06
C ALA A 47 34.33 -10.34 -38.69
N ASP A 48 34.90 -9.12 -38.69
CA ASP A 48 35.14 -8.35 -37.47
C ASP A 48 33.83 -7.96 -36.75
N LEU A 49 32.77 -7.69 -37.50
CA LEU A 49 31.45 -7.34 -36.97
C LEU A 49 30.85 -8.49 -36.17
N LYS A 50 30.92 -9.70 -36.73
CA LYS A 50 30.44 -10.95 -36.12
C LYS A 50 31.11 -11.23 -34.78
N GLU A 51 32.44 -11.12 -34.72
CA GLU A 51 33.19 -11.35 -33.48
C GLU A 51 32.85 -10.31 -32.40
N LYS A 52 32.69 -9.04 -32.80
CA LYS A 52 32.27 -7.97 -31.89
C LYS A 52 30.84 -8.16 -31.39
N MET A 53 29.90 -8.60 -32.23
CA MET A 53 28.53 -8.89 -31.81
C MET A 53 28.50 -9.99 -30.76
N LYS A 54 29.24 -11.08 -30.97
CA LYS A 54 29.34 -12.20 -30.02
C LYS A 54 29.88 -11.75 -28.64
N ARG A 55 31.01 -11.03 -28.61
CA ARG A 55 31.61 -10.56 -27.35
C ARG A 55 30.69 -9.60 -26.58
N VAL A 56 29.97 -8.75 -27.30
CA VAL A 56 29.00 -7.82 -26.68
C VAL A 56 27.77 -8.57 -26.19
N ALA A 57 27.29 -9.59 -26.91
CA ALA A 57 26.18 -10.43 -26.48
C ALA A 57 26.49 -11.17 -25.18
N GLU A 58 27.66 -11.80 -25.07
CA GLU A 58 28.13 -12.50 -23.87
C GLU A 58 28.21 -11.55 -22.65
N GLY A 59 28.71 -10.33 -22.86
CA GLY A 59 28.77 -9.30 -21.81
C GLY A 59 27.41 -8.74 -21.37
N LEU A 60 26.39 -8.80 -22.25
CA LEU A 60 25.03 -8.35 -21.97
C LEU A 60 24.13 -9.44 -21.38
N GLN A 61 24.53 -10.72 -21.44
CA GLN A 61 23.68 -11.86 -21.10
C GLN A 61 23.10 -11.82 -19.67
N ALA A 62 23.83 -11.26 -18.71
CA ALA A 62 23.39 -11.12 -17.33
C ALA A 62 22.60 -9.82 -17.03
N LYS A 63 22.76 -8.77 -17.85
CA LYS A 63 22.21 -7.43 -17.59
C LYS A 63 21.04 -7.07 -18.50
N GLU A 64 21.10 -7.52 -19.75
CA GLU A 64 20.10 -7.29 -20.79
C GLU A 64 19.96 -8.56 -21.66
N PRO A 65 19.31 -9.62 -21.14
CA PRO A 65 19.26 -10.93 -21.79
C PRO A 65 18.59 -10.88 -23.18
N GLU A 66 17.65 -9.97 -23.41
CA GLU A 66 17.04 -9.77 -24.73
C GLU A 66 18.01 -9.13 -25.73
N SER A 67 18.74 -8.10 -25.33
CA SER A 67 19.76 -7.46 -26.17
C SER A 67 20.87 -8.47 -26.53
N ALA A 68 21.24 -9.33 -25.58
CA ALA A 68 22.19 -10.41 -25.79
C ALA A 68 21.64 -11.47 -26.78
N ALA A 69 20.41 -11.95 -26.57
CA ALA A 69 19.77 -12.93 -27.45
C ALA A 69 19.65 -12.41 -28.90
N ARG A 70 19.36 -11.12 -29.09
CA ARG A 70 19.30 -10.48 -30.42
C ARG A 70 20.66 -10.42 -31.10
N LEU A 71 21.72 -10.07 -30.37
CA LEU A 71 23.07 -10.04 -30.91
C LEU A 71 23.56 -11.46 -31.25
N PHE A 72 23.17 -12.47 -30.48
CA PHE A 72 23.42 -13.87 -30.81
C PHE A 72 22.64 -14.29 -32.06
N ALA A 73 21.34 -14.01 -32.15
CA ALA A 73 20.52 -14.34 -33.31
C ALA A 73 21.00 -13.64 -34.59
N ALA A 74 21.38 -12.37 -34.52
CA ALA A 74 21.97 -11.64 -35.64
C ALA A 74 23.35 -12.19 -36.03
N GLY A 75 24.15 -12.60 -35.04
CA GLY A 75 25.44 -13.25 -35.26
C GLY A 75 25.32 -14.66 -35.87
N GLU A 76 24.27 -15.41 -35.51
CA GLU A 76 23.94 -16.69 -36.12
C GLU A 76 23.38 -16.53 -37.53
N ALA A 77 22.52 -15.55 -37.78
CA ALA A 77 22.04 -15.23 -39.12
C ALA A 77 23.20 -14.88 -40.07
N LEU A 78 24.18 -14.09 -39.59
CA LEU A 78 25.45 -13.83 -40.29
C LEU A 78 26.27 -15.09 -40.59
N LYS A 79 26.11 -16.16 -39.80
CA LYS A 79 26.80 -17.45 -40.00
C LYS A 79 26.03 -18.37 -40.93
N GLY A 80 24.70 -18.34 -40.89
CA GLY A 80 23.81 -19.21 -41.66
C GLY A 80 23.55 -18.73 -43.09
N SER A 81 23.62 -17.42 -43.36
CA SER A 81 23.28 -16.84 -44.66
C SER A 81 24.38 -16.97 -45.72
N LEU A 82 25.42 -17.79 -45.50
CA LEU A 82 26.57 -17.94 -46.40
C LEU A 82 27.24 -16.61 -46.84
N LEU A 83 26.99 -15.50 -46.14
CA LEU A 83 27.37 -14.16 -46.56
C LEU A 83 28.87 -14.00 -46.85
N GLU A 84 29.72 -14.61 -46.01
CA GLU A 84 31.17 -14.64 -46.22
C GLU A 84 31.57 -15.44 -47.47
N GLU A 85 30.81 -16.48 -47.80
CA GLU A 85 31.03 -17.31 -49.00
C GLU A 85 30.51 -16.60 -50.26
N ASP A 86 29.38 -15.90 -50.17
CA ASP A 86 28.79 -15.19 -51.30
C ASP A 86 29.57 -13.92 -51.63
N ILE A 87 30.11 -13.20 -50.63
CA ILE A 87 31.09 -12.11 -50.85
C ILE A 87 32.34 -12.66 -51.55
N LYS A 88 32.84 -13.85 -51.17
CA LYS A 88 33.97 -14.50 -51.88
C LYS A 88 33.62 -14.89 -53.31
N LYS A 89 32.40 -15.36 -53.57
CA LYS A 89 31.91 -15.65 -54.92
C LYS A 89 31.85 -14.37 -55.76
N VAL A 90 31.39 -13.25 -55.18
CA VAL A 90 31.41 -11.93 -55.83
C VAL A 90 32.85 -11.50 -56.16
N ILE A 91 33.78 -11.61 -55.20
CA ILE A 91 35.21 -11.32 -55.41
C ILE A 91 35.80 -12.18 -56.54
N THR A 92 35.46 -13.47 -56.57
CA THR A 92 35.91 -14.41 -57.62
C THR A 92 35.31 -14.05 -58.97
N SER A 93 34.00 -13.78 -59.02
CA SER A 93 33.29 -13.38 -60.24
C SER A 93 33.82 -12.05 -60.80
N ILE A 94 34.20 -11.10 -59.95
CA ILE A 94 34.86 -9.84 -60.34
C ILE A 94 36.27 -10.11 -60.88
N THR A 95 37.03 -11.01 -60.24
CA THR A 95 38.39 -11.39 -60.68
C THR A 95 38.37 -12.09 -62.04
N ASP A 96 37.36 -12.93 -62.29
CA ASP A 96 37.14 -13.64 -63.55
C ASP A 96 36.48 -12.78 -64.64
N ALA A 97 36.28 -11.47 -64.39
CA ALA A 97 35.59 -10.52 -65.27
C ALA A 97 34.12 -10.90 -65.62
N LYS A 98 33.45 -11.70 -64.77
CA LYS A 98 32.05 -12.12 -64.91
C LYS A 98 31.12 -11.18 -64.13
N MET A 99 31.06 -9.92 -64.58
CA MET A 99 30.30 -8.85 -63.90
C MET A 99 28.80 -9.12 -63.75
N GLY A 100 28.16 -9.79 -64.71
CA GLY A 100 26.73 -10.12 -64.61
C GLY A 100 26.42 -11.04 -63.42
N ILE A 101 27.25 -12.08 -63.22
CA ILE A 101 27.10 -13.03 -62.10
C ILE A 101 27.44 -12.34 -60.77
N ALA A 102 28.42 -11.45 -60.75
CA ALA A 102 28.77 -10.67 -59.56
C ALA A 102 27.61 -9.75 -59.12
N ILE A 103 26.88 -9.15 -60.06
CA ILE A 103 25.71 -8.30 -59.77
C ILE A 103 24.56 -9.13 -59.18
N ASP A 104 24.24 -10.28 -59.79
CA ASP A 104 23.18 -11.16 -59.30
C ASP A 104 23.48 -11.67 -57.88
N GLN A 105 24.75 -12.03 -57.62
CA GLN A 105 25.21 -12.44 -56.28
C GLN A 105 25.20 -11.28 -55.26
N GLN A 106 25.46 -10.04 -55.69
CA GLN A 106 25.33 -8.87 -54.82
C GLN A 106 23.88 -8.59 -54.39
N VAL A 107 22.88 -8.95 -55.20
CA VAL A 107 21.45 -8.81 -54.82
C VAL A 107 21.08 -9.76 -53.69
N GLU A 108 21.59 -10.99 -53.69
CA GLU A 108 21.38 -11.96 -52.60
C GLU A 108 22.03 -11.47 -51.29
N ILE A 109 23.27 -10.98 -51.35
CA ILE A 109 23.98 -10.37 -50.22
C ILE A 109 23.19 -9.19 -49.62
N ILE A 110 22.59 -8.34 -50.46
CA ILE A 110 21.75 -7.22 -50.01
C ILE A 110 20.50 -7.72 -49.27
N ASN A 111 19.89 -8.80 -49.71
CA ASN A 111 18.70 -9.37 -49.07
C ASN A 111 19.04 -10.01 -47.72
N ASP A 112 20.18 -10.70 -47.62
CA ASP A 112 20.65 -11.27 -46.36
C ASP A 112 21.05 -10.20 -45.35
N LEU A 113 21.74 -9.14 -45.80
CA LEU A 113 22.06 -7.99 -44.96
C LEU A 113 20.80 -7.27 -44.47
N LYS A 114 19.73 -7.19 -45.28
CA LYS A 114 18.43 -6.66 -44.85
C LYS A 114 17.76 -7.56 -43.81
N ALA A 115 17.82 -8.88 -43.97
CA ALA A 115 17.26 -9.82 -42.99
C ALA A 115 18.00 -9.72 -41.63
N ILE A 116 19.32 -9.57 -41.65
CA ILE A 116 20.14 -9.33 -40.44
C ILE A 116 19.83 -7.96 -39.83
N LEU A 117 19.64 -6.93 -40.66
CA LEU A 117 19.24 -5.59 -40.22
C LEU A 117 17.87 -5.65 -39.54
N ASP A 118 16.90 -6.38 -40.07
CA ASP A 118 15.57 -6.53 -39.48
C ASP A 118 15.60 -7.24 -38.10
N ILE A 119 16.53 -8.20 -37.90
CA ILE A 119 16.79 -8.82 -36.59
C ILE A 119 17.39 -7.81 -35.60
N LEU A 120 18.30 -6.96 -36.07
CA LEU A 120 18.96 -5.94 -35.25
C LEU A 120 18.10 -4.70 -34.99
N GLU A 121 17.20 -4.37 -35.90
CA GLU A 121 16.26 -3.24 -35.87
C GLU A 121 14.89 -3.61 -35.28
N ASN A 122 14.73 -4.86 -34.85
CA ASN A 122 13.65 -5.31 -33.98
C ASN A 122 12.27 -5.46 -34.67
N ARG A 123 12.20 -5.64 -35.99
CA ARG A 123 10.93 -5.86 -36.71
C ARG A 123 10.21 -7.16 -36.31
N ASN A 124 10.95 -8.18 -35.85
CA ASN A 124 10.36 -9.45 -35.39
C ASN A 124 9.69 -9.35 -34.01
N ASN A 125 9.99 -8.33 -33.20
CA ASN A 125 9.45 -8.22 -31.83
C ASN A 125 7.96 -7.80 -31.81
N GLU A 126 7.54 -6.89 -32.71
CA GLU A 126 6.13 -6.44 -32.76
C GLU A 126 5.17 -7.59 -33.14
N ASN A 127 5.51 -8.36 -34.17
CA ASN A 127 4.68 -9.48 -34.63
C ASN A 127 4.62 -10.62 -33.60
N ASP A 128 5.73 -10.90 -32.92
CA ASP A 128 5.76 -11.91 -31.86
C ASP A 128 4.97 -11.47 -30.63
N LEU A 129 5.04 -10.18 -30.25
CA LEU A 129 4.22 -9.61 -29.17
C LEU A 129 2.73 -9.65 -29.52
N ARG A 130 2.34 -9.35 -30.78
CA ARG A 130 0.96 -9.48 -31.25
C ARG A 130 0.44 -10.90 -31.14
N LYS A 131 1.22 -11.90 -31.59
CA LYS A 131 0.86 -13.32 -31.50
C LYS A 131 0.71 -13.80 -30.05
N LYS A 132 1.63 -13.39 -29.16
CA LYS A 132 1.55 -13.71 -27.72
C LYS A 132 0.30 -13.10 -27.09
N LEU A 133 -0.01 -11.86 -27.42
CA LEU A 133 -1.18 -11.15 -26.92
C LEU A 133 -2.50 -11.80 -27.40
N GLU A 134 -2.56 -12.20 -28.67
CA GLU A 134 -3.70 -12.96 -29.22
C GLU A 134 -3.88 -14.31 -28.51
N ALA A 135 -2.78 -15.03 -28.26
CA ALA A 135 -2.82 -16.29 -27.51
C ALA A 135 -3.36 -16.09 -26.08
N ILE A 136 -2.92 -15.05 -25.37
CA ILE A 136 -3.41 -14.72 -24.02
C ILE A 136 -4.89 -14.34 -24.04
N ARG A 137 -5.33 -13.50 -24.99
CA ARG A 137 -6.75 -13.14 -25.13
C ARG A 137 -7.64 -14.36 -25.39
N LYS A 138 -7.15 -15.32 -26.17
CA LYS A 138 -7.85 -16.58 -26.41
C LYS A 138 -7.98 -17.38 -25.11
N LEU A 139 -6.90 -17.50 -24.32
CA LEU A 139 -6.94 -18.16 -23.01
C LEU A 139 -7.92 -17.48 -22.05
N ILE A 140 -7.93 -16.15 -22.00
CA ILE A 140 -8.88 -15.34 -21.21
C ILE A 140 -10.33 -15.66 -21.62
N ALA A 141 -10.62 -15.71 -22.92
CA ALA A 141 -11.96 -16.01 -23.42
C ALA A 141 -12.40 -17.46 -23.10
N GLU A 142 -11.49 -18.42 -23.26
CA GLU A 142 -11.72 -19.83 -22.92
C GLU A 142 -11.95 -20.00 -21.41
N LEU A 143 -11.15 -19.34 -20.56
CA LEU A 143 -11.27 -19.38 -19.10
C LEU A 143 -12.58 -18.75 -18.62
N LYS A 144 -13.00 -17.61 -19.18
CA LYS A 144 -14.33 -17.03 -18.89
C LYS A 144 -15.46 -18.01 -19.21
N GLY A 145 -15.33 -18.76 -20.30
CA GLY A 145 -16.29 -19.81 -20.67
C GLY A 145 -16.34 -20.95 -19.65
N ALA A 146 -15.18 -21.46 -19.24
CA ALA A 146 -15.06 -22.51 -18.23
C ALA A 146 -15.58 -22.06 -16.85
N GLN A 147 -15.26 -20.84 -16.43
CA GLN A 147 -15.72 -20.24 -15.17
C GLN A 147 -17.25 -20.14 -15.12
N LYS A 148 -17.89 -19.64 -16.19
CA LYS A 148 -19.36 -19.58 -16.25
C LYS A 148 -20.02 -20.96 -16.15
N GLU A 149 -19.35 -22.00 -16.65
CA GLU A 149 -19.83 -23.36 -16.54
C GLU A 149 -19.61 -23.93 -15.14
N GLN A 150 -18.48 -23.61 -14.50
CA GLN A 150 -18.20 -23.93 -13.09
C GLN A 150 -19.25 -23.32 -12.16
N GLU A 151 -19.59 -22.04 -12.34
CA GLU A 151 -20.64 -21.35 -11.57
C GLU A 151 -21.99 -22.06 -11.64
N LYS A 152 -22.35 -22.62 -12.80
CA LYS A 152 -23.56 -23.44 -12.93
C LYS A 152 -23.44 -24.75 -12.16
N ILE A 153 -22.29 -25.42 -12.22
CA ILE A 153 -22.04 -26.66 -11.46
C ILE A 153 -22.11 -26.40 -9.96
N THR A 154 -21.47 -25.34 -9.47
CA THR A 154 -21.53 -24.93 -8.06
C THR A 154 -22.96 -24.67 -7.64
N LYS A 155 -23.72 -23.91 -8.45
CA LYS A 155 -25.13 -23.62 -8.18
C LYS A 155 -25.99 -24.88 -8.15
N GLU A 156 -25.87 -25.76 -9.15
CA GLU A 156 -26.64 -27.00 -9.21
C GLU A 156 -26.28 -27.99 -8.08
N THR A 157 -25.00 -28.05 -7.69
CA THR A 157 -24.53 -28.81 -6.52
C THR A 157 -25.14 -28.25 -5.23
N THR A 158 -25.16 -26.92 -5.09
CA THR A 158 -25.75 -26.22 -3.94
C THR A 158 -27.26 -26.43 -3.86
N ASP A 159 -27.97 -26.33 -4.98
CA ASP A 159 -29.42 -26.54 -5.05
C ASP A 159 -29.78 -28.00 -4.70
N MET A 160 -28.98 -28.97 -5.15
CA MET A 160 -29.14 -30.38 -4.78
C MET A 160 -28.90 -30.62 -3.28
N ASN A 161 -27.93 -29.94 -2.66
CA ASN A 161 -27.73 -29.98 -1.20
C ASN A 161 -28.93 -29.35 -0.46
N LYS A 162 -29.44 -28.22 -0.93
CA LYS A 162 -30.64 -27.57 -0.36
C LYS A 162 -31.89 -28.45 -0.45
N GLU A 163 -32.09 -29.15 -1.56
CA GLU A 163 -33.18 -30.12 -1.72
C GLU A 163 -33.07 -31.31 -0.74
N ARG A 164 -31.84 -31.74 -0.40
CA ARG A 164 -31.61 -32.79 0.62
C ARG A 164 -31.95 -32.30 2.03
N GLU A 165 -31.76 -31.01 2.31
CA GLU A 165 -31.85 -30.41 3.64
C GLU A 165 -33.19 -29.72 3.94
N LYS A 166 -34.06 -29.47 2.96
CA LYS A 166 -35.26 -28.62 3.09
C LYS A 166 -36.17 -28.93 4.29
N ASP A 167 -36.40 -30.21 4.62
CA ASP A 167 -37.27 -30.61 5.74
C ASP A 167 -36.50 -30.77 7.08
N VAL A 168 -35.17 -30.75 7.03
CA VAL A 168 -34.28 -31.03 8.17
C VAL A 168 -33.61 -29.75 8.68
N ALA A 169 -33.35 -28.77 7.81
CA ALA A 169 -32.67 -27.53 8.13
C ALA A 169 -33.44 -26.72 9.18
N GLU A 170 -34.74 -26.49 8.97
CA GLU A 170 -35.58 -25.74 9.92
C GLU A 170 -35.66 -26.44 11.29
N MET A 171 -35.73 -27.78 11.30
CA MET A 171 -35.79 -28.57 12.54
C MET A 171 -34.44 -28.63 13.26
N LYS A 172 -33.33 -28.67 12.50
CA LYS A 172 -31.97 -28.63 13.02
C LYS A 172 -31.67 -27.25 13.61
N GLU A 173 -32.08 -26.18 12.93
CA GLU A 173 -31.95 -24.80 13.43
C GLU A 173 -32.78 -24.60 14.71
N ALA A 174 -34.00 -25.12 14.75
CA ALA A 174 -34.83 -25.09 15.96
C ALA A 174 -34.21 -25.89 17.13
N LEU A 175 -33.62 -27.06 16.87
CA LEU A 175 -32.88 -27.83 17.88
C LEU A 175 -31.61 -27.12 18.33
N ASP A 176 -30.85 -26.50 17.42
CA ASP A 176 -29.64 -25.75 17.75
C ASP A 176 -29.95 -24.51 18.59
N ALA A 177 -31.01 -23.79 18.23
CA ALA A 177 -31.53 -22.68 19.03
C ALA A 177 -31.95 -23.16 20.42
N ALA A 178 -32.64 -24.30 20.50
CA ALA A 178 -33.09 -24.87 21.77
C ALA A 178 -31.96 -25.40 22.65
N ILE A 179 -30.94 -26.05 22.07
CA ILE A 179 -29.73 -26.49 22.79
C ILE A 179 -29.01 -25.27 23.37
N LYS A 180 -28.89 -24.20 22.58
CA LYS A 180 -28.25 -22.96 23.00
C LYS A 180 -29.05 -22.24 24.09
N GLU A 181 -30.37 -22.16 23.94
CA GLU A 181 -31.27 -21.57 24.93
C GLU A 181 -31.26 -22.39 26.23
N GLN A 182 -31.35 -23.72 26.14
CA GLN A 182 -31.25 -24.64 27.28
C GLN A 182 -29.91 -24.49 28.02
N GLN A 183 -28.81 -24.42 27.28
CA GLN A 183 -27.48 -24.20 27.85
C GLN A 183 -27.38 -22.84 28.54
N SER A 184 -27.96 -21.78 27.97
CA SER A 184 -27.98 -20.46 28.61
C SER A 184 -28.78 -20.44 29.91
N LEU A 185 -29.88 -21.20 30.00
CA LEU A 185 -30.69 -21.33 31.21
C LEU A 185 -29.93 -22.12 32.30
N GLU A 186 -29.24 -23.19 31.90
CA GLU A 186 -28.36 -23.97 32.78
C GLU A 186 -27.19 -23.12 33.31
N ASP A 187 -26.53 -22.35 32.44
CA ASP A 187 -25.43 -21.45 32.81
C ASP A 187 -25.90 -20.34 33.75
N THR A 188 -27.09 -19.77 33.53
CA THR A 188 -27.68 -18.74 34.40
C THR A 188 -27.99 -19.30 35.79
N LEU A 189 -28.43 -20.55 35.89
CA LEU A 189 -28.64 -21.26 37.16
C LEU A 189 -27.32 -21.58 37.87
N LYS A 190 -26.28 -21.99 37.11
CA LYS A 190 -24.92 -22.27 37.64
C LYS A 190 -24.23 -21.00 38.15
N GLN A 191 -24.38 -19.87 37.46
CA GLN A 191 -23.86 -18.56 37.89
C GLN A 191 -24.48 -18.04 39.19
N ASN A 192 -25.57 -18.66 39.67
CA ASN A 192 -26.26 -18.27 40.90
C ASN A 192 -25.79 -19.05 42.16
N ASP A 193 -24.75 -19.90 42.06
CA ASP A 193 -24.11 -20.57 43.22
C ASP A 193 -23.24 -19.59 44.04
N THR A 194 -23.91 -18.71 44.78
CA THR A 194 -23.26 -17.71 45.62
C THR A 194 -22.56 -18.30 46.85
N ALA A 195 -22.96 -19.50 47.30
CA ALA A 195 -22.38 -20.14 48.49
C ALA A 195 -21.01 -20.75 48.17
N GLY A 196 -20.86 -21.42 47.02
CA GLY A 196 -19.56 -21.88 46.54
C GLY A 196 -18.59 -20.72 46.30
N MET A 197 -19.09 -19.65 45.66
CA MET A 197 -18.29 -18.49 45.32
C MET A 197 -17.81 -17.68 46.54
N GLU A 198 -18.65 -17.57 47.59
CA GLU A 198 -18.25 -16.92 48.85
C GLU A 198 -17.08 -17.66 49.53
N LYS A 199 -17.10 -19.00 49.50
CA LYS A 199 -16.03 -19.85 50.03
C LYS A 199 -14.75 -19.76 49.20
N ASP A 200 -14.87 -19.71 47.88
CA ASP A 200 -13.72 -19.58 46.98
C ASP A 200 -13.01 -18.22 47.16
N ILE A 201 -13.78 -17.13 47.28
CA ILE A 201 -13.24 -15.78 47.56
C ILE A 201 -12.51 -15.76 48.91
N GLU A 202 -13.07 -16.37 49.95
CA GLU A 202 -12.42 -16.42 51.27
C GLU A 202 -11.14 -17.25 51.25
N THR A 203 -11.13 -18.36 50.50
CA THR A 203 -9.94 -19.20 50.34
C THR A 203 -8.82 -18.45 49.62
N ALA A 204 -9.13 -17.83 48.48
CA ALA A 204 -8.17 -17.02 47.71
C ALA A 204 -7.65 -15.83 48.52
N ARG A 205 -8.49 -15.22 49.37
CA ARG A 205 -8.06 -14.13 50.27
C ARG A 205 -7.04 -14.61 51.30
N LYS A 206 -7.29 -15.76 51.95
CA LYS A 206 -6.34 -16.34 52.91
C LYS A 206 -5.01 -16.68 52.25
N GLU A 207 -5.05 -17.19 51.02
CA GLU A 207 -3.84 -17.47 50.25
C GLU A 207 -3.08 -16.20 49.87
N LEU A 208 -3.75 -15.12 49.45
CA LEU A 208 -3.11 -13.83 49.21
C LEU A 208 -2.46 -13.24 50.46
N GLU A 209 -3.15 -13.30 51.61
CA GLU A 209 -2.60 -12.83 52.89
C GLU A 209 -1.37 -13.64 53.29
N ALA A 210 -1.40 -14.97 53.10
CA ALA A 210 -0.26 -15.84 53.36
C ALA A 210 0.91 -15.56 52.41
N LEU A 211 0.64 -15.36 51.11
CA LEU A 211 1.66 -14.99 50.12
C LEU A 211 2.31 -13.66 50.47
N LYS A 212 1.52 -12.66 50.88
CA LYS A 212 2.02 -11.35 51.26
C LYS A 212 2.88 -11.43 52.51
N ALA A 213 2.42 -12.16 53.53
CA ALA A 213 3.18 -12.35 54.75
C ALA A 213 4.53 -13.06 54.48
N GLU A 214 4.53 -14.09 53.63
CA GLU A 214 5.77 -14.77 53.24
C GLU A 214 6.66 -13.86 52.38
N GLN A 215 6.10 -13.02 51.50
CA GLN A 215 6.86 -12.03 50.73
C GLN A 215 7.53 -10.98 51.63
N ASP A 216 6.80 -10.46 52.61
CA ASP A 216 7.31 -9.49 53.59
C ASP A 216 8.40 -10.13 54.47
N LYS A 217 8.23 -11.41 54.82
CA LYS A 217 9.24 -12.20 55.54
C LYS A 217 10.48 -12.43 54.69
N LEU A 218 10.34 -12.83 53.43
CA LEU A 218 11.47 -13.00 52.51
C LEU A 218 12.23 -11.71 52.30
N GLN A 219 11.54 -10.56 52.27
CA GLN A 219 12.22 -9.26 52.21
C GLN A 219 13.14 -9.03 53.42
N ASN A 220 12.75 -9.47 54.62
CA ASN A 220 13.60 -9.41 55.80
C ASN A 220 14.72 -10.45 55.75
N GLU A 221 14.45 -11.68 55.29
CA GLU A 221 15.48 -12.71 55.12
C GLU A 221 16.52 -12.30 54.07
N THR A 222 16.13 -11.63 52.98
CA THR A 222 17.06 -11.04 51.99
C THR A 222 17.97 -10.00 52.66
N LYS A 223 17.43 -9.13 53.52
CA LYS A 223 18.24 -8.18 54.29
C LYS A 223 19.19 -8.89 55.25
N ASP A 224 18.71 -9.92 55.94
CA ASP A 224 19.51 -10.66 56.92
C ASP A 224 20.60 -11.52 56.29
N ALA A 225 20.43 -11.95 55.03
CA ALA A 225 21.42 -12.66 54.25
C ALA A 225 22.58 -11.76 53.77
N GLN A 226 22.42 -10.44 53.78
CA GLN A 226 23.48 -9.49 53.42
C GLN A 226 24.48 -9.31 54.57
N SER A 227 25.76 -9.23 54.25
CA SER A 227 26.79 -8.67 55.13
C SER A 227 26.46 -7.22 55.49
N LYS A 228 26.95 -6.74 56.64
CA LYS A 228 26.68 -5.37 57.11
C LYS A 228 27.12 -4.33 56.07
N GLU A 229 28.25 -4.56 55.42
CA GLU A 229 28.80 -3.71 54.35
C GLU A 229 27.89 -3.67 53.12
N VAL A 230 27.25 -4.79 52.75
CA VAL A 230 26.29 -4.85 51.63
C VAL A 230 24.96 -4.19 52.01
N ARG A 231 24.51 -4.29 53.28
CA ARG A 231 23.30 -3.60 53.77
C ARG A 231 23.47 -2.08 53.72
N ASP A 232 24.56 -1.57 54.28
CA ASP A 232 24.85 -0.12 54.33
C ASP A 232 24.94 0.46 52.90
N LEU A 233 25.49 -0.31 51.97
CA LEU A 233 25.58 0.05 50.55
C LEU A 233 24.21 0.00 49.84
N ALA A 234 23.41 -1.04 50.09
CA ALA A 234 22.07 -1.19 49.51
C ALA A 234 21.11 -0.07 49.98
N ASP A 235 21.20 0.35 51.25
CA ASP A 235 20.45 1.48 51.79
C ASP A 235 20.89 2.81 51.13
N ALA A 236 22.19 2.98 50.86
CA ALA A 236 22.71 4.13 50.14
C ALA A 236 22.22 4.19 48.67
N VAL A 237 22.24 3.05 47.96
CA VAL A 237 21.70 2.92 46.59
C VAL A 237 20.21 3.24 46.57
N LYS A 238 19.44 2.70 47.53
CA LYS A 238 18.01 2.96 47.67
C LYS A 238 17.71 4.44 47.89
N GLY A 239 18.45 5.07 48.81
CA GLY A 239 18.32 6.51 49.05
C GLY A 239 18.58 7.34 47.79
N LEU A 240 19.56 6.95 46.97
CA LEU A 240 19.85 7.62 45.70
C LEU A 240 18.74 7.45 44.68
N LYS A 241 18.19 6.24 44.54
CA LYS A 241 17.05 5.99 43.65
C LYS A 241 15.82 6.80 44.04
N ASP A 242 15.53 6.92 45.34
CA ASP A 242 14.44 7.77 45.84
C ASP A 242 14.65 9.26 45.48
N LEU A 243 15.89 9.75 45.54
CA LEU A 243 16.23 11.12 45.13
C LEU A 243 16.12 11.30 43.61
N ILE A 244 16.64 10.36 42.83
CA ILE A 244 16.53 10.33 41.36
C ILE A 244 15.07 10.41 40.94
N LYS A 245 14.23 9.54 41.49
CA LYS A 245 12.80 9.50 41.17
C LYS A 245 12.10 10.82 41.49
N LYS A 246 12.33 11.37 42.67
CA LYS A 246 11.75 12.65 43.07
C LYS A 246 12.25 13.81 42.19
N GLN A 247 13.49 13.76 41.75
CA GLN A 247 14.07 14.74 40.84
C GLN A 247 13.47 14.64 39.43
N GLU A 248 13.29 13.43 38.91
CA GLU A 248 12.58 13.18 37.64
C GLU A 248 11.13 13.65 37.69
N GLU A 249 10.42 13.39 38.80
CA GLU A 249 9.06 13.90 39.02
C GLU A 249 9.01 15.43 39.01
N ALA A 250 10.03 16.10 39.59
CA ALA A 250 10.15 17.56 39.57
C ALA A 250 10.42 18.10 38.14
N ILE A 251 11.31 17.45 37.37
CA ILE A 251 11.59 17.79 35.97
C ILE A 251 10.36 17.56 35.07
N ALA A 252 9.62 16.47 35.29
CA ALA A 252 8.42 16.16 34.52
C ALA A 252 7.32 17.21 34.74
N LYS A 253 7.11 17.65 35.99
CA LYS A 253 6.17 18.73 36.32
C LYS A 253 6.57 20.06 35.67
N SER A 254 7.86 20.39 35.65
CA SER A 254 8.34 21.63 35.01
C SER A 254 8.16 21.59 33.48
N LYS A 255 8.37 20.43 32.86
CA LYS A 255 8.17 20.21 31.42
C LYS A 255 6.69 20.32 31.01
N ALA A 256 5.79 19.66 31.74
CA ALA A 256 4.35 19.68 31.43
C ALA A 256 3.75 21.10 31.48
N SER A 257 4.17 21.91 32.46
CA SER A 257 3.75 23.32 32.59
C SER A 257 4.25 24.19 31.42
N ALA A 258 5.46 23.95 30.91
CA ALA A 258 6.03 24.70 29.78
C ALA A 258 5.40 24.31 28.43
N GLU A 259 5.17 23.01 28.20
CA GLU A 259 4.60 22.51 26.94
C GLU A 259 3.13 22.91 26.77
N GLY A 260 2.33 22.89 27.84
CA GLY A 260 0.93 23.32 27.79
C GLY A 260 0.75 24.80 27.42
N ALA A 261 1.61 25.68 27.95
CA ALA A 261 1.58 27.11 27.62
C ALA A 261 1.94 27.38 26.15
N GLN A 262 2.96 26.68 25.64
CA GLN A 262 3.38 26.80 24.23
C GLN A 262 2.30 26.28 23.27
N GLN A 263 1.67 25.14 23.57
CA GLN A 263 0.58 24.60 22.76
C GLN A 263 -0.62 25.55 22.71
N THR A 264 -0.97 26.19 23.83
CA THR A 264 -2.04 27.19 23.90
C THR A 264 -1.74 28.37 22.97
N LYS A 265 -0.50 28.87 22.99
CA LYS A 265 -0.05 29.98 22.13
C LYS A 265 -0.12 29.63 20.64
N GLU A 266 0.37 28.46 20.26
CA GLU A 266 0.34 27.99 18.87
C GLU A 266 -1.09 27.76 18.37
N ALA A 267 -1.99 27.33 19.24
CA ALA A 267 -3.42 27.19 18.92
C ALA A 267 -4.06 28.57 18.69
N ILE A 268 -3.76 29.57 19.52
CA ILE A 268 -4.23 30.96 19.32
C ILE A 268 -3.72 31.50 17.98
N GLU A 269 -2.42 31.38 17.68
CA GLU A 269 -1.83 31.86 16.42
C GLU A 269 -2.46 31.19 15.18
N ALA A 270 -2.76 29.88 15.27
CA ALA A 270 -3.46 29.17 14.21
C ALA A 270 -4.87 29.72 13.98
N ILE A 271 -5.63 29.97 15.05
CA ILE A 271 -6.97 30.54 14.99
C ILE A 271 -6.92 31.96 14.39
N GLU A 272 -5.95 32.79 14.78
CA GLU A 272 -5.80 34.14 14.22
C GLU A 272 -5.55 34.14 12.71
N LYS A 273 -4.79 33.16 12.22
CA LYS A 273 -4.56 33.01 10.77
C LYS A 273 -5.85 32.61 10.04
N ILE A 274 -6.64 31.73 10.63
CA ILE A 274 -7.93 31.27 10.09
C ILE A 274 -8.95 32.43 10.10
N GLN A 275 -8.97 33.24 11.16
CA GLN A 275 -9.81 34.44 11.25
C GLN A 275 -9.51 35.44 10.15
N LYS A 276 -8.22 35.76 9.93
CA LYS A 276 -7.81 36.68 8.85
C LYS A 276 -8.24 36.19 7.46
N GLU A 277 -8.12 34.88 7.21
CA GLU A 277 -8.60 34.29 5.96
C GLU A 277 -10.13 34.35 5.87
N GLN A 278 -10.84 34.11 6.97
CA GLN A 278 -12.31 34.18 7.01
C GLN A 278 -12.83 35.59 6.70
N GLU A 279 -12.19 36.62 7.23
CA GLU A 279 -12.50 38.03 6.94
C GLU A 279 -12.24 38.37 5.45
N ALA A 280 -11.14 37.88 4.89
CA ALA A 280 -10.82 38.06 3.48
C ALA A 280 -11.85 37.38 2.57
N ILE A 281 -12.31 36.17 2.94
CA ILE A 281 -13.37 35.45 2.23
C ILE A 281 -14.68 36.23 2.29
N GLN A 282 -15.11 36.68 3.48
CA GLN A 282 -16.33 37.49 3.63
C GLN A 282 -16.32 38.75 2.74
N LYS A 283 -15.18 39.44 2.67
CA LYS A 283 -15.03 40.62 1.81
C LYS A 283 -15.18 40.24 0.33
N ARG A 284 -14.54 39.16 -0.12
CA ARG A 284 -14.63 38.67 -1.50
C ARG A 284 -16.04 38.19 -1.83
N THR A 285 -16.75 37.55 -0.91
CA THR A 285 -18.15 37.14 -1.07
C THR A 285 -19.06 38.35 -1.25
N LYS A 286 -18.86 39.42 -0.47
CA LYS A 286 -19.60 40.69 -0.61
C LYS A 286 -19.35 41.36 -1.97
N GLU A 287 -18.10 41.42 -2.42
CA GLU A 287 -17.73 41.99 -3.71
C GLU A 287 -18.29 41.17 -4.88
N ALA A 288 -18.16 39.84 -4.84
CA ALA A 288 -18.67 38.96 -5.88
C ALA A 288 -20.20 38.99 -5.98
N ALA A 289 -20.90 39.11 -4.84
CA ALA A 289 -22.36 39.24 -4.80
C ALA A 289 -22.84 40.57 -5.39
N ALA A 290 -22.08 41.65 -5.23
CA ALA A 290 -22.41 42.97 -5.80
C ALA A 290 -22.19 43.04 -7.32
N GLU A 291 -21.29 42.21 -7.85
CA GLU A 291 -20.92 42.18 -9.27
C GLU A 291 -21.62 41.07 -10.08
N ASP A 292 -22.48 40.25 -9.45
CA ASP A 292 -23.15 39.08 -10.04
C ASP A 292 -22.17 38.12 -10.76
N SER A 293 -21.00 37.89 -10.15
CA SER A 293 -19.88 37.18 -10.78
C SER A 293 -19.80 35.71 -10.33
N SER A 294 -20.50 34.80 -11.04
CA SER A 294 -20.46 33.36 -10.78
C SER A 294 -19.02 32.76 -10.83
N GLN A 295 -18.16 33.27 -11.73
CA GLN A 295 -16.75 32.83 -11.80
C GLN A 295 -15.95 33.17 -10.53
N LYS A 296 -16.23 34.31 -9.86
CA LYS A 296 -15.59 34.67 -8.60
C LYS A 296 -16.10 33.78 -7.46
N MET A 297 -17.39 33.42 -7.46
CA MET A 297 -18.02 32.59 -6.42
C MET A 297 -17.34 31.22 -6.28
N GLY A 298 -17.07 30.51 -7.38
CA GLY A 298 -16.36 29.22 -7.32
C GLY A 298 -14.93 29.31 -6.76
N SER A 299 -14.25 30.45 -6.92
CA SER A 299 -12.91 30.66 -6.33
C SER A 299 -12.97 30.96 -4.83
N ILE A 300 -14.08 31.55 -4.37
CA ILE A 300 -14.32 31.89 -2.97
C ILE A 300 -14.78 30.65 -2.22
N GLN A 301 -15.63 29.80 -2.82
CA GLN A 301 -15.99 28.48 -2.30
C GLN A 301 -14.74 27.65 -1.94
N LYS A 302 -13.79 27.53 -2.87
CA LYS A 302 -12.54 26.77 -2.63
C LYS A 302 -11.71 27.35 -1.48
N ALA A 303 -11.69 28.68 -1.35
CA ALA A 303 -11.02 29.33 -0.22
C ALA A 303 -11.74 29.03 1.10
N GLN A 304 -13.08 29.05 1.10
CA GLN A 304 -13.93 28.72 2.25
C GLN A 304 -13.77 27.25 2.69
N GLU A 305 -13.74 26.30 1.76
CA GLU A 305 -13.45 24.88 2.05
C GLU A 305 -12.04 24.68 2.64
N LYS A 306 -11.05 25.39 2.09
CA LYS A 306 -9.69 25.34 2.63
C LYS A 306 -9.66 25.89 4.06
N ASN A 307 -10.34 27.00 4.33
CA ASN A 307 -10.39 27.60 5.66
C ASN A 307 -11.11 26.68 6.68
N SER A 308 -12.16 25.97 6.24
CA SER A 308 -12.82 24.93 7.04
C SER A 308 -11.85 23.79 7.43
N LYS A 309 -11.04 23.30 6.49
CA LYS A 309 -10.01 22.27 6.75
C LYS A 309 -8.95 22.77 7.73
N ASP A 310 -8.50 24.02 7.59
CA ASP A 310 -7.54 24.62 8.50
C ASP A 310 -8.15 24.80 9.91
N THR A 311 -9.45 25.08 10.01
CA THR A 311 -10.22 25.09 11.29
C THR A 311 -10.29 23.72 11.95
N ALA A 312 -10.54 22.65 11.19
CA ALA A 312 -10.52 21.28 11.71
C ALA A 312 -9.15 20.91 12.28
N ARG A 313 -8.07 21.31 11.60
CA ARG A 313 -6.69 21.10 12.07
C ARG A 313 -6.41 21.87 13.36
N ALA A 314 -6.92 23.10 13.50
CA ALA A 314 -6.83 23.83 14.76
C ALA A 314 -7.59 23.10 15.89
N GLY A 315 -8.76 22.51 15.60
CA GLY A 315 -9.51 21.70 16.56
C GLY A 315 -8.74 20.47 17.07
N GLU A 316 -8.04 19.75 16.20
CA GLU A 316 -7.18 18.63 16.61
C GLU A 316 -5.97 19.10 17.45
N LYS A 317 -5.40 20.27 17.16
CA LYS A 317 -4.36 20.86 18.03
C LYS A 317 -4.87 21.14 19.43
N VAL A 318 -6.07 21.70 19.57
CA VAL A 318 -6.70 21.97 20.87
C VAL A 318 -7.02 20.68 21.63
N LYS A 319 -7.42 19.62 20.93
CA LYS A 319 -7.66 18.30 21.53
C LYS A 319 -6.41 17.65 22.12
N GLY A 320 -5.22 17.99 21.62
CA GLY A 320 -3.94 17.50 22.15
C GLY A 320 -3.46 18.23 23.40
N MET A 321 -4.17 19.28 23.85
CA MET A 321 -3.83 20.05 25.05
C MET A 321 -4.31 19.32 26.32
N PRO A 322 -3.73 19.63 27.50
CA PRO A 322 -4.26 19.15 28.78
C PRO A 322 -5.76 19.48 28.93
N GLU A 323 -6.54 18.55 29.50
CA GLU A 323 -7.97 18.76 29.68
C GLU A 323 -8.24 19.93 30.61
N SER A 324 -8.81 21.00 30.03
CA SER A 324 -9.24 22.17 30.77
C SER A 324 -10.54 22.72 30.22
N LYS A 325 -11.19 23.57 31.02
CA LYS A 325 -12.43 24.22 30.60
C LYS A 325 -12.20 25.09 29.36
N GLY A 326 -11.12 25.87 29.31
CA GLY A 326 -10.78 26.69 28.16
C GLY A 326 -10.49 25.89 26.90
N ALA A 327 -9.78 24.75 27.01
CA ALA A 327 -9.54 23.86 25.87
C ALA A 327 -10.83 23.21 25.34
N SER A 328 -11.72 22.79 26.25
CA SER A 328 -13.03 22.21 25.90
C SER A 328 -13.93 23.24 25.19
N ASP A 329 -14.03 24.44 25.75
CA ASP A 329 -14.84 25.53 25.19
C ASP A 329 -14.28 25.97 23.83
N ALA A 330 -12.96 26.06 23.69
CA ALA A 330 -12.30 26.38 22.42
C ALA A 330 -12.57 25.32 21.34
N LYS A 331 -12.46 24.03 21.69
CA LYS A 331 -12.74 22.93 20.76
C LYS A 331 -14.18 22.98 20.26
N LYS A 332 -15.14 23.15 21.16
CA LYS A 332 -16.56 23.25 20.79
C LYS A 332 -16.80 24.42 19.83
N ALA A 333 -16.19 25.57 20.10
CA ALA A 333 -16.30 26.75 19.26
C ALA A 333 -15.64 26.55 17.86
N LEU A 334 -14.53 25.80 17.77
CA LEU A 334 -13.91 25.44 16.49
C LEU A 334 -14.77 24.47 15.67
N ASP A 335 -15.43 23.50 16.33
CA ASP A 335 -16.38 22.60 15.67
C ASP A 335 -17.58 23.37 15.10
N ASP A 336 -18.09 24.36 15.84
CA ASP A 336 -19.17 25.24 15.39
C ASP A 336 -18.71 26.14 14.23
N ALA A 337 -17.50 26.69 14.29
CA ALA A 337 -16.90 27.47 13.20
C ALA A 337 -16.77 26.64 11.93
N LYS A 338 -16.24 25.42 12.02
CA LYS A 338 -16.10 24.50 10.89
C LYS A 338 -17.45 24.20 10.24
N LYS A 339 -18.47 23.85 11.03
CA LYS A 339 -19.83 23.58 10.52
C LYS A 339 -20.41 24.80 9.80
N ALA A 340 -20.17 26.00 10.32
CA ALA A 340 -20.61 27.23 9.67
C ALA A 340 -19.85 27.47 8.36
N MET A 341 -18.54 27.20 8.30
CA MET A 341 -17.75 27.33 7.07
C MET A 341 -18.16 26.32 5.99
N ASP A 342 -18.43 25.07 6.36
CA ASP A 342 -18.89 24.04 5.41
C ASP A 342 -20.26 24.42 4.80
N ARG A 343 -21.16 24.99 5.61
CA ARG A 343 -22.44 25.53 5.12
C ARG A 343 -22.24 26.72 4.19
N ALA A 344 -21.37 27.65 4.54
CA ALA A 344 -21.05 28.78 3.68
C ALA A 344 -20.45 28.35 2.33
N ALA A 345 -19.55 27.34 2.32
CA ALA A 345 -19.02 26.79 1.08
C ALA A 345 -20.13 26.21 0.19
N LYS A 346 -21.08 25.48 0.80
CA LYS A 346 -22.25 24.97 0.09
C LYS A 346 -23.16 26.09 -0.43
N ASP A 347 -23.43 27.11 0.37
CA ASP A 347 -24.24 28.25 -0.08
C ASP A 347 -23.60 29.01 -1.26
N LEU A 348 -22.26 29.07 -1.30
CA LEU A 348 -21.49 29.62 -2.43
C LEU A 348 -21.59 28.75 -3.69
N GLU A 349 -21.61 27.41 -3.52
CA GLU A 349 -21.84 26.44 -4.60
C GLU A 349 -23.25 26.54 -5.17
N ASP A 350 -24.24 26.70 -4.29
CA ASP A 350 -25.66 26.87 -4.64
C ASP A 350 -25.98 28.30 -5.16
N GLU A 351 -24.97 29.14 -5.40
CA GLU A 351 -25.08 30.52 -5.87
C GLU A 351 -25.99 31.41 -4.98
N THR A 352 -25.96 31.17 -3.66
CA THR A 352 -26.73 31.92 -2.65
C THR A 352 -25.82 32.76 -1.73
N PRO A 353 -25.17 33.84 -2.25
CA PRO A 353 -24.19 34.62 -1.49
C PRO A 353 -24.71 35.24 -0.19
N GLY A 354 -26.02 35.53 -0.11
CA GLY A 354 -26.62 36.07 1.12
C GLY A 354 -26.62 35.07 2.28
N LEU A 355 -26.88 33.79 2.01
CA LEU A 355 -26.79 32.72 3.02
C LEU A 355 -25.33 32.41 3.35
N ALA A 356 -24.47 32.41 2.32
CA ALA A 356 -23.04 32.27 2.51
C ALA A 356 -22.50 33.32 3.49
N GLN A 357 -22.81 34.61 3.29
CA GLN A 357 -22.38 35.69 4.19
C GLN A 357 -22.86 35.50 5.64
N GLN A 358 -24.08 35.01 5.85
CA GLN A 358 -24.58 34.73 7.20
C GLN A 358 -23.80 33.60 7.88
N ASN A 359 -23.51 32.53 7.15
CA ASN A 359 -22.76 31.40 7.67
C ASN A 359 -21.27 31.72 7.83
N GLU A 360 -20.69 32.54 6.95
CA GLU A 360 -19.35 33.10 7.12
C GLU A 360 -19.25 33.98 8.37
N GLN A 361 -20.28 34.78 8.69
CA GLN A 361 -20.31 35.58 9.93
C GLN A 361 -20.39 34.69 11.17
N LYS A 362 -21.24 33.66 11.16
CA LYS A 362 -21.30 32.67 12.25
C LYS A 362 -19.95 31.97 12.46
N ALA A 363 -19.24 31.67 11.38
CA ALA A 363 -17.90 31.11 11.46
C ALA A 363 -16.92 32.08 12.14
N ALA A 364 -16.94 33.37 11.78
CA ALA A 364 -16.10 34.38 12.41
C ALA A 364 -16.38 34.53 13.92
N ASP A 365 -17.66 34.60 14.32
CA ASP A 365 -18.05 34.71 15.73
C ASP A 365 -17.60 33.50 16.55
N ALA A 366 -17.70 32.30 15.96
CA ALA A 366 -17.27 31.05 16.59
C ALA A 366 -15.74 30.96 16.73
N LEU A 367 -14.98 31.42 15.72
CA LEU A 367 -13.52 31.52 15.83
C LEU A 367 -13.09 32.50 16.94
N GLU A 368 -13.79 33.63 17.09
CA GLU A 368 -13.47 34.60 18.16
C GLU A 368 -13.76 34.02 19.55
N LYS A 369 -14.85 33.27 19.70
CA LYS A 369 -15.12 32.52 20.95
C LYS A 369 -14.02 31.51 21.25
N ALA A 370 -13.56 30.78 20.24
CA ALA A 370 -12.48 29.80 20.41
C ALA A 370 -11.18 30.47 20.85
N LYS A 371 -10.82 31.58 20.20
CA LYS A 371 -9.65 32.38 20.55
C LYS A 371 -9.74 32.95 21.97
N GLN A 372 -10.90 33.49 22.35
CA GLN A 372 -11.08 34.06 23.68
C GLN A 372 -10.97 32.98 24.77
N ALA A 373 -11.58 31.81 24.57
CA ALA A 373 -11.46 30.70 25.51
C ALA A 373 -10.01 30.27 25.74
N LEU A 374 -9.18 30.23 24.70
CA LEU A 374 -7.74 29.94 24.83
C LEU A 374 -6.95 31.09 25.48
N LYS A 375 -7.33 32.35 25.24
CA LYS A 375 -6.70 33.49 25.92
C LYS A 375 -6.99 33.51 27.41
N ASP A 376 -8.22 33.19 27.80
CA ASP A 376 -8.63 33.09 29.21
C ASP A 376 -7.89 31.92 29.89
N GLU A 377 -7.73 30.79 29.18
CA GLU A 377 -6.92 29.66 29.64
C GLU A 377 -5.45 30.06 29.83
N MET A 378 -4.86 30.78 28.87
CA MET A 378 -3.50 31.27 28.94
C MET A 378 -3.29 32.23 30.13
N ALA A 379 -4.24 33.14 30.36
CA ALA A 379 -4.20 34.06 31.50
C ALA A 379 -4.32 33.33 32.86
N ASN A 380 -5.17 32.29 32.92
CA ASN A 380 -5.29 31.45 34.11
C ASN A 380 -4.02 30.62 34.36
N ALA A 381 -3.43 30.06 33.30
CA ALA A 381 -2.17 29.33 33.37
C ALA A 381 -1.01 30.22 33.82
N GLU A 382 -0.92 31.46 33.30
CA GLU A 382 0.07 32.45 33.75
C GLU A 382 -0.09 32.83 35.22
N LYS A 383 -1.33 32.96 35.71
CA LYS A 383 -1.61 33.24 37.12
C LYS A 383 -1.21 32.08 38.04
N ASN A 384 -1.44 30.84 37.62
CA ASN A 384 -1.08 29.65 38.40
C ASN A 384 0.42 29.33 38.31
N ARG A 385 1.11 29.80 37.26
CA ARG A 385 2.54 29.57 37.04
C ARG A 385 3.43 30.07 38.18
N GLU A 386 3.07 31.17 38.84
CA GLU A 386 3.86 31.69 39.96
C GLU A 386 3.81 30.75 41.17
N GLN A 387 2.64 30.15 41.42
CA GLN A 387 2.46 29.14 42.46
C GLN A 387 3.18 27.83 42.08
N ASP A 388 3.06 27.39 40.82
CA ASP A 388 3.75 26.19 40.34
C ASP A 388 5.28 26.31 40.45
N LEU A 389 5.83 27.49 40.14
CA LEU A 389 7.26 27.76 40.28
C LEU A 389 7.69 27.77 41.76
N ALA A 390 6.85 28.30 42.65
CA ALA A 390 7.11 28.28 44.09
C ALA A 390 7.07 26.85 44.66
N ASP A 391 6.11 26.03 44.23
CA ASP A 391 6.01 24.62 44.62
C ASP A 391 7.19 23.80 44.08
N GLN A 392 7.64 24.08 42.86
CA GLN A 392 8.84 23.47 42.29
C GLN A 392 10.11 23.89 43.02
N ALA A 393 10.25 25.17 43.39
CA ALA A 393 11.39 25.66 44.16
C ALA A 393 11.46 24.97 45.52
N LYS A 394 10.33 24.87 46.22
CA LYS A 394 10.21 24.14 47.49
C LYS A 394 10.60 22.67 47.35
N ALA A 395 10.13 22.00 46.30
CA ALA A 395 10.50 20.61 46.02
C ALA A 395 12.01 20.43 45.80
N GLN A 396 12.68 21.38 45.15
CA GLN A 396 14.15 21.38 45.01
C GLN A 396 14.86 21.59 46.35
N GLY A 397 14.33 22.46 47.22
CA GLY A 397 14.83 22.65 48.58
C GLY A 397 14.70 21.38 49.45
N ASP A 398 13.56 20.70 49.38
CA ASP A 398 13.32 19.43 50.08
C ASP A 398 14.27 18.32 49.57
N LEU A 399 14.46 18.24 48.26
CA LEU A 399 15.38 17.30 47.62
C LEU A 399 16.84 17.57 47.99
N LYS A 400 17.24 18.84 48.06
CA LYS A 400 18.56 19.26 48.55
C LYS A 400 18.81 18.75 49.96
N GLN A 401 17.88 18.97 50.89
CA GLN A 401 18.05 18.52 52.28
C GLN A 401 18.15 17.00 52.40
N ALA A 402 17.31 16.27 51.65
CA ALA A 402 17.35 14.82 51.62
C ALA A 402 18.67 14.29 51.04
N SER A 403 19.21 14.97 50.02
CA SER A 403 20.50 14.66 49.39
C SER A 403 21.69 14.93 50.32
N GLU A 404 21.72 16.05 51.03
CA GLU A 404 22.76 16.33 52.05
C GLU A 404 22.74 15.28 53.16
N LYS A 405 21.55 14.92 53.66
CA LYS A 405 21.38 13.90 54.69
C LYS A 405 21.88 12.53 54.22
N LEU A 406 21.58 12.14 52.98
CA LEU A 406 22.03 10.88 52.41
C LEU A 406 23.55 10.86 52.22
N ALA A 407 24.14 11.96 51.76
CA ALA A 407 25.59 12.09 51.62
C ALA A 407 26.30 11.91 52.97
N ASP A 408 25.78 12.50 54.05
CA ASP A 408 26.32 12.33 55.40
C ASP A 408 26.19 10.89 55.91
N GLN A 409 25.11 10.19 55.55
CA GLN A 409 24.93 8.77 55.87
C GLN A 409 25.97 7.91 55.14
N MET A 410 26.20 8.15 53.85
CA MET A 410 27.23 7.46 53.07
C MET A 410 28.64 7.70 53.60
N ALA A 411 28.95 8.94 54.00
CA ALA A 411 30.25 9.27 54.60
C ALA A 411 30.49 8.50 55.91
N LYS A 412 29.50 8.46 56.81
CA LYS A 412 29.57 7.70 58.07
C LYS A 412 29.69 6.19 57.83
N ALA A 413 28.95 5.65 56.85
CA ALA A 413 29.07 4.24 56.47
C ALA A 413 30.47 3.91 55.94
N GLY A 414 31.05 4.80 55.13
CA GLY A 414 32.42 4.65 54.62
C GLY A 414 33.49 4.71 55.71
N GLU A 415 33.34 5.56 56.72
CA GLU A 415 34.27 5.64 57.87
C GLU A 415 34.29 4.36 58.72
N ASN A 416 33.14 3.70 58.82
CA ASN A 416 32.96 2.46 59.60
C ASN A 416 33.32 1.18 58.82
N SER A 417 33.74 1.28 57.56
CA SER A 417 34.10 0.12 56.72
C SER A 417 35.60 -0.19 56.77
N ASP A 418 35.94 -1.42 57.11
CA ASP A 418 37.33 -1.93 57.11
C ASP A 418 37.89 -2.19 55.70
N SER A 419 37.02 -2.27 54.69
CA SER A 419 37.38 -2.43 53.28
C SER A 419 37.73 -1.07 52.65
N LYS A 420 39.00 -0.91 52.24
CA LYS A 420 39.46 0.30 51.54
C LYS A 420 38.65 0.59 50.24
N PRO A 421 38.38 -0.39 49.35
CA PRO A 421 37.53 -0.17 48.18
C PRO A 421 36.11 0.32 48.52
N THR A 422 35.52 -0.22 49.59
CA THR A 422 34.17 0.16 50.05
C THR A 422 34.16 1.58 50.61
N LYS A 423 35.18 1.92 51.40
CA LYS A 423 35.38 3.26 51.95
C LYS A 423 35.56 4.32 50.86
N ASP A 424 36.39 4.04 49.86
CA ASP A 424 36.66 4.97 48.75
C ASP A 424 35.41 5.19 47.88
N ALA A 425 34.64 4.13 47.60
CA ALA A 425 33.43 4.24 46.80
C ALA A 425 32.29 4.98 47.51
N LEU A 426 32.05 4.69 48.80
CA LEU A 426 31.03 5.38 49.60
C LEU A 426 31.37 6.86 49.80
N LYS A 427 32.66 7.17 50.01
CA LYS A 427 33.14 8.56 50.10
C LYS A 427 32.89 9.30 48.78
N GLU A 428 33.29 8.75 47.65
CA GLU A 428 33.10 9.40 46.35
C GLU A 428 31.61 9.54 45.99
N ALA A 429 30.79 8.51 46.25
CA ALA A 429 29.35 8.59 46.04
C ALA A 429 28.70 9.63 46.96
N GLY A 430 29.13 9.73 48.22
CA GLY A 430 28.71 10.78 49.14
C GLY A 430 29.10 12.18 48.65
N GLU A 431 30.33 12.36 48.16
CA GLU A 431 30.79 13.63 47.56
C GLU A 431 29.96 14.02 46.32
N LYS A 432 29.67 13.08 45.42
CA LYS A 432 28.79 13.32 44.26
C LYS A 432 27.36 13.64 44.69
N THR A 433 26.80 12.88 45.64
CA THR A 433 25.45 13.13 46.19
C THR A 433 25.38 14.52 46.79
N LYS A 434 26.41 14.95 47.54
CA LYS A 434 26.52 16.32 48.08
C LYS A 434 26.69 17.36 46.97
N GLY A 435 27.43 17.06 45.91
CA GLY A 435 27.55 17.89 44.72
C GLY A 435 26.20 18.17 44.06
N ALA A 436 25.37 17.13 43.87
CA ALA A 436 24.02 17.25 43.31
C ALA A 436 23.13 18.19 44.15
N SER A 437 23.30 18.22 45.47
CA SER A 437 22.60 19.18 46.35
C SER A 437 22.93 20.65 46.04
N GLY A 438 24.14 20.91 45.55
CA GLY A 438 24.57 22.24 45.10
C GLY A 438 23.84 22.67 43.83
N ASP A 439 23.63 21.74 42.90
CA ASP A 439 22.87 22.03 41.66
C ASP A 439 21.37 22.16 41.95
N MET A 440 20.80 21.34 42.84
CA MET A 440 19.40 21.53 43.28
C MET A 440 19.20 22.87 43.99
N LYS A 441 20.18 23.36 44.75
CA LYS A 441 20.15 24.72 45.34
C LYS A 441 20.12 25.80 44.26
N LYS A 442 20.92 25.67 43.20
CA LYS A 442 20.89 26.61 42.07
C LYS A 442 19.54 26.54 41.35
N ALA A 443 18.99 25.35 41.15
CA ALA A 443 17.68 25.16 40.56
C ALA A 443 16.57 25.81 41.40
N GLU A 444 16.60 25.65 42.73
CA GLU A 444 15.70 26.34 43.66
C GLU A 444 15.80 27.87 43.51
N GLN A 445 17.02 28.42 43.47
CA GLN A 445 17.25 29.85 43.28
C GLN A 445 16.73 30.36 41.94
N GLU A 446 16.96 29.64 40.85
CA GLU A 446 16.49 30.01 39.52
C GLU A 446 14.97 29.92 39.39
N LEU A 447 14.33 28.91 39.98
CA LEU A 447 12.87 28.83 40.07
C LEU A 447 12.30 30.02 40.85
N GLY A 448 12.93 30.39 41.97
CA GLY A 448 12.57 31.59 42.74
C GLY A 448 12.76 32.90 41.98
N GLN A 449 13.71 32.95 41.05
CA GLN A 449 13.93 34.08 40.13
C GLN A 449 13.06 34.02 38.85
N LYS A 450 12.08 33.10 38.80
CA LYS A 450 11.21 32.88 37.63
C LYS A 450 11.98 32.47 36.36
N ASN A 451 13.12 31.79 36.51
CA ASN A 451 13.96 31.24 35.44
C ASN A 451 13.91 29.70 35.39
N PRO A 452 12.83 29.09 34.90
CA PRO A 452 12.70 27.63 34.84
C PRO A 452 13.68 26.96 33.86
N SER A 453 14.16 27.68 32.85
CA SER A 453 15.13 27.16 31.88
C SER A 453 16.52 26.96 32.50
N GLY A 454 16.98 27.94 33.29
CA GLY A 454 18.17 27.75 34.11
C GLY A 454 17.98 26.60 35.08
N ALA A 455 16.83 26.59 35.78
CA ALA A 455 16.57 25.59 36.81
C ALA A 455 16.61 24.17 36.26
N LYS A 456 16.08 23.96 35.06
CA LYS A 456 16.13 22.68 34.36
C LYS A 456 17.58 22.21 34.12
N SER A 457 18.46 23.10 33.67
CA SER A 457 19.87 22.74 33.46
C SER A 457 20.52 22.23 34.76
N ASN A 458 20.26 22.90 35.88
CA ASN A 458 20.76 22.47 37.17
C ASN A 458 20.06 21.20 37.69
N GLN A 459 18.77 21.01 37.38
CA GLN A 459 18.03 19.80 37.71
C GLN A 459 18.59 18.57 36.97
N ASP A 460 18.87 18.71 35.67
CA ASP A 460 19.45 17.67 34.82
C ASP A 460 20.89 17.34 35.27
N GLN A 461 21.67 18.34 35.69
CA GLN A 461 23.00 18.14 36.27
C GLN A 461 22.94 17.35 37.58
N ALA A 462 22.02 17.70 38.48
CA ALA A 462 21.80 16.96 39.72
C ALA A 462 21.41 15.50 39.43
N LEU A 463 20.51 15.27 38.46
CA LEU A 463 20.07 13.94 38.05
C LEU A 463 21.23 13.10 37.49
N ASN A 464 22.05 13.67 36.61
CA ASN A 464 23.25 12.99 36.08
C ASN A 464 24.22 12.65 37.22
N THR A 465 24.44 13.57 38.15
CA THR A 465 25.34 13.36 39.29
C THR A 465 24.83 12.28 40.23
N PHE A 466 23.52 12.21 40.48
CA PHE A 466 22.92 11.11 41.24
C PHE A 466 23.08 9.76 40.55
N ASN A 467 22.87 9.69 39.24
CA ASN A 467 23.07 8.45 38.48
C ASN A 467 24.54 8.00 38.52
N GLN A 468 25.50 8.92 38.42
CA GLN A 468 26.91 8.58 38.57
C GLN A 468 27.28 8.08 39.98
N ALA A 469 26.65 8.61 41.02
CA ALA A 469 26.81 8.12 42.38
C ALA A 469 26.22 6.72 42.52
N LYS A 470 25.00 6.52 41.99
CA LYS A 470 24.26 5.26 42.00
C LYS A 470 25.04 4.15 41.27
N ASP A 471 25.45 4.39 40.03
CA ASP A 471 26.17 3.41 39.20
C ASP A 471 27.45 2.93 39.89
N LYS A 472 28.17 3.84 40.57
CA LYS A 472 29.38 3.50 41.31
C LYS A 472 29.07 2.59 42.51
N LEU A 473 27.98 2.86 43.23
CA LEU A 473 27.56 2.05 44.37
C LEU A 473 27.02 0.69 43.91
N GLU A 474 26.25 0.62 42.82
CA GLU A 474 25.75 -0.64 42.24
C GLU A 474 26.89 -1.53 41.72
N GLN A 475 27.94 -0.94 41.13
CA GLN A 475 29.15 -1.68 40.74
C GLN A 475 29.87 -2.31 41.93
N LEU A 476 29.96 -1.57 43.04
CA LEU A 476 30.55 -2.09 44.27
C LEU A 476 29.64 -3.15 44.91
N GLU A 477 28.32 -2.97 44.86
CA GLU A 477 27.33 -3.91 45.39
C GLU A 477 27.48 -5.27 44.72
N ALA A 478 27.57 -5.28 43.39
CA ALA A 478 27.81 -6.50 42.61
C ALA A 478 29.13 -7.20 42.97
N GLN A 479 30.19 -6.45 43.28
CA GLN A 479 31.49 -7.02 43.70
C GLN A 479 31.43 -7.65 45.09
N LEU A 480 30.70 -7.01 46.03
CA LEU A 480 30.57 -7.49 47.40
C LEU A 480 29.57 -8.64 47.52
N ALA A 481 28.52 -8.66 46.70
CA ALA A 481 27.48 -9.68 46.71
C ALA A 481 27.99 -11.11 46.41
N GLN A 482 29.15 -11.26 45.76
CA GLN A 482 29.79 -12.59 45.59
C GLN A 482 30.11 -13.27 46.92
N LYS A 483 30.32 -12.51 48.01
CA LYS A 483 30.61 -13.06 49.35
C LYS A 483 29.37 -13.65 50.03
N ASP A 484 28.19 -13.10 49.72
CA ASP A 484 26.91 -13.48 50.31
C ASP A 484 26.11 -14.45 49.41
N ALA A 485 26.68 -14.84 48.27
CA ALA A 485 26.04 -15.62 47.21
C ALA A 485 25.37 -16.91 47.69
N LYS A 486 25.98 -17.61 48.66
CA LYS A 486 25.41 -18.86 49.19
C LYS A 486 24.16 -18.60 50.05
N ALA A 487 24.16 -17.57 50.88
CA ALA A 487 22.99 -17.20 51.69
C ALA A 487 21.87 -16.64 50.79
N MET A 488 22.23 -15.82 49.81
CA MET A 488 21.30 -15.27 48.81
C MET A 488 20.66 -16.35 47.94
N SER A 489 21.40 -17.39 47.55
CA SER A 489 20.84 -18.50 46.76
C SER A 489 19.73 -19.26 47.49
N GLU A 490 19.79 -19.37 48.82
CA GLU A 490 18.72 -20.01 49.60
C GLU A 490 17.46 -19.14 49.69
N VAL A 491 17.63 -17.81 49.78
CA VAL A 491 16.50 -16.88 49.74
C VAL A 491 15.87 -16.82 48.34
N ALA A 492 16.69 -16.86 47.29
CA ALA A 492 16.26 -16.93 45.89
C ALA A 492 15.36 -18.16 45.62
N LYS A 493 15.74 -19.34 46.10
CA LYS A 493 14.90 -20.56 45.98
C LYS A 493 13.54 -20.42 46.68
N LYS A 494 13.47 -19.70 47.80
CA LYS A 494 12.18 -19.43 48.46
C LYS A 494 11.36 -18.41 47.67
N GLN A 495 12.02 -17.40 47.09
CA GLN A 495 11.40 -16.40 46.23
C GLN A 495 10.77 -17.01 44.97
N GLU A 496 11.46 -17.98 44.34
CA GLU A 496 10.96 -18.75 43.19
C GLU A 496 9.70 -19.55 43.55
N LYS A 497 9.72 -20.28 44.68
CA LYS A 497 8.52 -21.01 45.15
C LYS A 497 7.34 -20.09 45.44
N LEU A 498 7.61 -18.89 45.93
CA LEU A 498 6.56 -17.91 46.22
C LEU A 498 5.98 -17.31 44.93
N GLN A 499 6.84 -17.03 43.94
CA GLN A 499 6.45 -16.63 42.59
C GLN A 499 5.50 -17.66 41.95
N ASP A 500 5.83 -18.96 42.03
CA ASP A 500 5.01 -20.03 41.45
C ASP A 500 3.63 -20.08 42.08
N LYS A 501 3.55 -19.97 43.41
CA LYS A 501 2.27 -19.92 44.13
C LYS A 501 1.45 -18.69 43.75
N ALA A 502 2.08 -17.51 43.63
CA ALA A 502 1.40 -16.30 43.17
C ALA A 502 0.89 -16.45 41.73
N ASN A 503 1.67 -17.07 40.84
CA ASN A 503 1.25 -17.33 39.46
C ASN A 503 0.06 -18.30 39.40
N GLN A 504 0.07 -19.35 40.21
CA GLN A 504 -1.05 -20.28 40.30
C GLN A 504 -2.31 -19.58 40.81
N LEU A 505 -2.20 -18.84 41.93
CA LEU A 505 -3.33 -18.08 42.48
C LEU A 505 -3.87 -17.04 41.49
N ALA A 506 -3.01 -16.40 40.69
CA ALA A 506 -3.45 -15.48 39.65
C ALA A 506 -4.33 -16.17 38.58
N LYS A 507 -4.03 -17.43 38.24
CA LYS A 507 -4.87 -18.26 37.34
C LYS A 507 -6.19 -18.63 38.00
N ASP A 508 -6.15 -19.07 39.26
CA ASP A 508 -7.36 -19.44 40.00
C ASP A 508 -8.32 -18.24 40.15
N LEU A 509 -7.77 -17.05 40.41
CA LEU A 509 -8.51 -15.78 40.44
C LEU A 509 -9.08 -15.40 39.06
N HIS A 510 -8.36 -15.70 37.97
CA HIS A 510 -8.85 -15.47 36.61
C HIS A 510 -10.05 -16.36 36.30
N GLU A 511 -9.95 -17.66 36.63
CA GLU A 511 -11.04 -18.63 36.48
C GLU A 511 -12.24 -18.24 37.33
N MET A 512 -12.02 -17.79 38.57
CA MET A 512 -13.07 -17.28 39.46
C MET A 512 -13.78 -16.06 38.84
N GLY A 513 -13.05 -15.17 38.18
CA GLY A 513 -13.62 -14.06 37.41
C GLY A 513 -14.48 -14.53 36.23
N GLN A 514 -14.09 -15.60 35.54
CA GLN A 514 -14.93 -16.18 34.47
C GLN A 514 -16.21 -16.82 35.02
N LYS A 515 -16.15 -17.45 36.20
CA LYS A 515 -17.31 -18.03 36.89
C LYS A 515 -18.30 -16.98 37.42
N SER A 516 -17.86 -15.73 37.60
CA SER A 516 -18.68 -14.63 38.16
C SER A 516 -19.79 -14.08 37.25
N GLY A 517 -19.92 -14.59 36.02
CA GLY A 517 -21.02 -14.27 35.10
C GLY A 517 -21.08 -12.80 34.67
N GLU A 518 -22.30 -12.28 34.45
CA GLU A 518 -22.55 -10.89 34.01
C GLU A 518 -22.48 -9.84 35.13
N ASN A 519 -22.11 -10.21 36.37
CA ASN A 519 -21.94 -9.23 37.44
C ASN A 519 -20.66 -8.41 37.17
N GLY A 520 -20.83 -7.32 36.43
CA GLY A 520 -19.72 -6.50 35.91
C GLY A 520 -18.78 -6.00 37.00
N ASP A 521 -19.26 -5.73 38.20
CA ASP A 521 -18.43 -5.28 39.32
C ASP A 521 -17.62 -6.43 39.93
N MET A 522 -18.22 -7.62 40.04
CA MET A 522 -17.54 -8.82 40.50
C MET A 522 -16.47 -9.29 39.52
N LYS A 523 -16.79 -9.28 38.22
CA LYS A 523 -15.85 -9.63 37.15
C LYS A 523 -14.67 -8.66 37.11
N LYS A 524 -14.93 -7.35 37.18
CA LYS A 524 -13.86 -6.33 37.25
C LYS A 524 -12.98 -6.52 38.49
N ALA A 525 -13.58 -6.80 39.64
CA ALA A 525 -12.85 -7.04 40.88
C ALA A 525 -11.96 -8.30 40.79
N ALA A 526 -12.47 -9.41 40.24
CA ALA A 526 -11.70 -10.63 40.03
C ALA A 526 -10.57 -10.44 39.00
N GLU A 527 -10.83 -9.75 37.90
CA GLU A 527 -9.80 -9.40 36.92
C GLU A 527 -8.72 -8.50 37.52
N GLN A 528 -9.10 -7.53 38.34
CA GLN A 528 -8.16 -6.68 39.06
C GLN A 528 -7.31 -7.51 40.03
N ALA A 529 -7.93 -8.41 40.80
CA ALA A 529 -7.23 -9.30 41.71
C ALA A 529 -6.22 -10.19 40.96
N SER A 530 -6.66 -10.88 39.90
CA SER A 530 -5.80 -11.72 39.06
C SER A 530 -4.63 -10.93 38.45
N LYS A 531 -4.89 -9.74 37.88
CA LYS A 531 -3.83 -8.88 37.29
C LYS A 531 -2.82 -8.44 38.33
N SER A 532 -3.28 -8.00 39.51
CA SER A 532 -2.38 -7.58 40.59
C SER A 532 -1.58 -8.77 41.14
N THR A 533 -2.16 -9.95 41.32
CA THR A 533 -1.41 -11.15 41.74
C THR A 533 -0.39 -11.59 40.69
N LYS A 534 -0.73 -11.49 39.39
CA LYS A 534 0.21 -11.78 38.31
C LYS A 534 1.36 -10.78 38.26
N SER A 535 1.06 -9.49 38.42
CA SER A 535 2.07 -8.43 38.55
C SER A 535 3.01 -8.73 39.71
N ALA A 536 2.46 -9.09 40.88
CA ALA A 536 3.26 -9.52 42.02
C ALA A 536 4.16 -10.72 41.69
N SER A 537 3.65 -11.74 41.00
CA SER A 537 4.46 -12.89 40.57
C SER A 537 5.61 -12.48 39.64
N GLN A 538 5.39 -11.53 38.71
CA GLN A 538 6.44 -11.02 37.84
C GLN A 538 7.53 -10.29 38.65
N GLU A 539 7.11 -9.39 39.54
CA GLU A 539 7.99 -8.68 40.48
C GLU A 539 8.80 -9.67 41.33
N MET A 540 8.18 -10.76 41.82
CA MET A 540 8.89 -11.84 42.53
C MET A 540 9.94 -12.54 41.67
N GLY A 541 9.64 -12.78 40.40
CA GLY A 541 10.60 -13.39 39.46
C GLY A 541 11.76 -12.49 39.12
N GLU A 542 11.50 -11.19 38.92
CA GLU A 542 12.56 -10.21 38.76
C GLU A 542 13.40 -10.10 40.03
N ALA A 543 12.76 -10.06 41.21
CA ALA A 543 13.48 -10.07 42.49
C ALA A 543 14.42 -11.28 42.60
N ASN A 544 13.96 -12.47 42.21
CA ASN A 544 14.76 -13.68 42.18
C ASN A 544 15.98 -13.56 41.25
N GLN A 545 15.77 -13.03 40.04
CA GLN A 545 16.86 -12.79 39.09
C GLN A 545 17.89 -11.79 39.64
N LYS A 546 17.43 -10.66 40.18
CA LYS A 546 18.32 -9.64 40.77
C LYS A 546 19.10 -10.17 41.97
N MET A 547 18.50 -11.04 42.78
CA MET A 547 19.19 -11.75 43.86
C MET A 547 20.35 -12.61 43.31
N ASN A 548 20.13 -13.35 42.23
CA ASN A 548 21.17 -14.17 41.60
C ASN A 548 22.25 -13.35 40.90
N ASP A 549 21.90 -12.17 40.38
CA ASP A 549 22.82 -11.22 39.75
C ASP A 549 23.66 -10.42 40.77
N GLY A 550 23.46 -10.63 42.09
CA GLY A 550 24.12 -9.88 43.15
C GLY A 550 23.62 -8.44 43.31
N LYS A 551 22.47 -8.11 42.72
CA LYS A 551 21.80 -6.80 42.76
C LYS A 551 20.75 -6.77 43.86
N SER A 552 21.19 -6.80 45.10
CA SER A 552 20.31 -7.05 46.24
C SER A 552 19.34 -5.89 46.50
N SER A 553 19.76 -4.65 46.29
CA SER A 553 18.91 -3.45 46.37
C SER A 553 17.74 -3.49 45.38
N GLU A 554 18.02 -3.80 44.10
CA GLU A 554 16.98 -3.98 43.07
C GLU A 554 16.03 -5.14 43.41
N SER A 555 16.56 -6.22 43.98
CA SER A 555 15.73 -7.34 44.41
C SER A 555 14.73 -6.93 45.51
N GLN A 556 15.19 -6.20 46.54
CA GLN A 556 14.33 -5.75 47.63
C GLN A 556 13.24 -4.77 47.18
N GLU A 557 13.50 -3.97 46.14
CA GLU A 557 12.49 -3.11 45.51
C GLU A 557 11.38 -3.93 44.87
N ASN A 558 11.76 -4.93 44.08
CA ASN A 558 10.82 -5.82 43.42
C ASN A 558 10.04 -6.67 44.44
N GLN A 559 10.67 -7.12 45.54
CA GLN A 559 9.96 -7.76 46.66
C GLN A 559 8.91 -6.84 47.31
N GLN A 560 9.23 -5.54 47.46
CA GLN A 560 8.30 -4.56 48.02
C GLN A 560 7.15 -4.25 47.05
N SER A 561 7.43 -4.14 45.75
CA SER A 561 6.43 -4.00 44.70
C SER A 561 5.47 -5.19 44.68
N ALA A 562 6.02 -6.41 44.76
CA ALA A 562 5.22 -7.63 44.87
C ALA A 562 4.28 -7.61 46.08
N SER A 563 4.76 -7.20 47.26
CA SER A 563 3.91 -7.08 48.46
C SER A 563 2.77 -6.05 48.30
N LYS A 564 3.05 -4.91 47.66
CA LYS A 564 2.01 -3.90 47.35
C LYS A 564 0.98 -4.43 46.36
N ASP A 565 1.40 -5.18 45.35
CA ASP A 565 0.50 -5.74 44.36
C ASP A 565 -0.35 -6.88 44.94
N LEU A 566 0.20 -7.71 45.83
CA LEU A 566 -0.59 -8.67 46.60
C LEU A 566 -1.64 -7.98 47.49
N GLN A 567 -1.30 -6.83 48.09
CA GLN A 567 -2.28 -6.04 48.85
C GLN A 567 -3.40 -5.52 47.95
N LYS A 568 -3.08 -4.97 46.77
CA LYS A 568 -4.09 -4.53 45.80
C LYS A 568 -5.00 -5.68 45.38
N ALA A 569 -4.44 -6.88 45.23
CA ALA A 569 -5.23 -8.07 44.92
C ALA A 569 -6.18 -8.45 46.07
N ALA A 570 -5.74 -8.36 47.32
CA ALA A 570 -6.57 -8.58 48.49
C ALA A 570 -7.71 -7.56 48.59
N ASP A 571 -7.42 -6.27 48.36
CA ASP A 571 -8.43 -5.20 48.34
C ASP A 571 -9.46 -5.41 47.23
N ALA A 572 -9.05 -5.95 46.08
CA ALA A 572 -9.93 -6.30 44.99
C ALA A 572 -10.85 -7.48 45.36
N LEU A 573 -10.35 -8.51 46.05
CA LEU A 573 -11.19 -9.59 46.60
C LEU A 573 -12.20 -9.09 47.63
N ASP A 574 -11.86 -8.10 48.46
CA ASP A 574 -12.81 -7.49 49.38
C ASP A 574 -13.93 -6.76 48.66
N LYS A 575 -13.63 -6.08 47.54
CA LYS A 575 -14.66 -5.50 46.65
C LYS A 575 -15.54 -6.59 46.03
N MET A 576 -14.92 -7.69 45.61
CA MET A 576 -15.63 -8.85 45.05
C MET A 576 -16.61 -9.45 46.07
N LYS A 577 -16.18 -9.62 47.33
CA LYS A 577 -17.03 -10.09 48.43
C LYS A 577 -18.20 -9.14 48.71
N LYS A 578 -17.98 -7.82 48.67
CA LYS A 578 -19.05 -6.81 48.83
C LYS A 578 -20.05 -6.85 47.66
N ALA A 579 -19.57 -6.99 46.43
CA ALA A 579 -20.41 -7.13 45.24
C ALA A 579 -21.25 -8.42 45.29
N LEU A 580 -20.68 -9.52 45.81
CA LEU A 580 -21.41 -10.78 46.03
C LEU A 580 -22.54 -10.61 47.06
N ALA A 581 -22.27 -9.93 48.17
CA ALA A 581 -23.27 -9.66 49.20
C ALA A 581 -24.42 -8.77 48.68
N ALA A 582 -24.11 -7.74 47.88
CA ALA A 582 -25.11 -6.86 47.27
C ALA A 582 -25.97 -7.57 46.20
N SER A 583 -25.45 -8.65 45.60
CA SER A 583 -26.17 -9.42 44.58
C SER A 583 -27.22 -10.39 45.14
N LYS A 584 -27.29 -10.60 46.47
CA LYS A 584 -28.23 -11.54 47.12
C LYS A 584 -29.70 -11.08 47.06
N GLU A 585 -30.00 -9.79 46.83
CA GLU A 585 -31.39 -9.27 46.74
C GLU A 585 -32.04 -9.38 45.35
N GLY A 586 -31.26 -9.63 44.28
CA GLY A 586 -31.77 -9.75 42.89
C GLY A 586 -32.14 -11.17 42.45
N GLN A 587 -31.96 -12.18 43.31
CA GLN A 587 -31.91 -13.59 42.91
C GLN A 587 -33.29 -14.26 42.75
N ASP A 588 -34.28 -13.90 43.56
CA ASP A 588 -35.64 -14.46 43.45
C ASP A 588 -36.33 -14.05 42.13
N LYS A 589 -35.99 -12.87 41.58
CA LYS A 589 -36.48 -12.44 40.26
C LYS A 589 -35.84 -13.22 39.11
N LYS A 590 -34.53 -13.45 39.15
CA LYS A 590 -33.80 -14.20 38.11
C LYS A 590 -34.16 -15.69 38.12
N ALA A 591 -34.32 -16.30 39.29
CA ALA A 591 -34.76 -17.69 39.40
C ALA A 591 -36.18 -17.88 38.81
N LYS A 592 -37.07 -16.91 39.03
CA LYS A 592 -38.40 -16.89 38.41
C LYS A 592 -38.34 -16.70 36.88
N GLU A 593 -37.48 -15.79 36.40
CA GLU A 593 -37.31 -15.56 34.96
C GLU A 593 -36.74 -16.79 34.23
N VAL A 594 -35.80 -17.51 34.85
CA VAL A 594 -35.26 -18.77 34.31
C VAL A 594 -36.32 -19.85 34.27
N ALA A 595 -37.19 -19.94 35.30
CA ALA A 595 -38.32 -20.86 35.31
C ALA A 595 -39.35 -20.54 34.21
N ASP A 596 -39.67 -19.26 34.00
CA ASP A 596 -40.60 -18.82 32.94
C ASP A 596 -40.05 -19.15 31.54
N LYS A 597 -38.77 -18.89 31.29
CA LYS A 597 -38.10 -19.24 30.02
C LYS A 597 -37.98 -20.76 29.83
N GLN A 598 -37.78 -21.52 30.90
CA GLN A 598 -37.77 -22.98 30.87
C GLN A 598 -39.12 -23.55 30.41
N ALA A 599 -40.23 -22.95 30.84
CA ALA A 599 -41.59 -23.33 30.44
C ALA A 599 -41.90 -22.96 28.98
N GLU A 600 -41.39 -21.83 28.50
CA GLU A 600 -41.52 -21.45 27.08
C GLU A 600 -40.76 -22.42 26.18
N LEU A 601 -39.54 -22.80 26.57
CA LEU A 601 -38.72 -23.76 25.85
C LEU A 601 -39.34 -25.17 25.86
N GLU A 602 -39.92 -25.61 26.99
CA GLU A 602 -40.72 -26.85 27.06
C GLU A 602 -41.79 -26.89 25.96
N LYS A 603 -42.55 -25.80 25.82
CA LYS A 603 -43.65 -25.69 24.85
C LYS A 603 -43.12 -25.74 23.41
N LYS A 604 -42.07 -24.98 23.09
CA LYS A 604 -41.43 -25.01 21.76
C LYS A 604 -40.94 -26.40 21.40
N MET A 605 -40.35 -27.13 22.35
CA MET A 605 -39.86 -28.50 22.12
C MET A 605 -41.00 -29.49 21.92
N LYS A 606 -42.13 -29.30 22.60
CA LYS A 606 -43.32 -30.11 22.37
C LYS A 606 -43.88 -29.89 20.95
N ASP A 607 -44.02 -28.64 20.53
CA ASP A 607 -44.51 -28.29 19.19
C ASP A 607 -43.55 -28.81 18.10
N LEU A 608 -42.24 -28.73 18.33
CA LEU A 608 -41.21 -29.25 17.42
C LEU A 608 -41.27 -30.78 17.32
N ALA A 609 -41.45 -31.49 18.44
CA ALA A 609 -41.60 -32.94 18.44
C ALA A 609 -42.84 -33.40 17.65
N GLU A 610 -43.96 -32.67 17.77
CA GLU A 610 -45.19 -32.93 17.00
C GLU A 610 -44.96 -32.71 15.50
N LYS A 611 -44.25 -31.64 15.10
CA LYS A 611 -43.88 -31.40 13.70
C LYS A 611 -42.96 -32.48 13.13
N MET A 612 -41.97 -32.94 13.89
CA MET A 612 -41.08 -34.04 13.48
C MET A 612 -41.86 -35.34 13.25
N GLU A 613 -42.82 -35.64 14.13
CA GLU A 613 -43.67 -36.84 14.01
C GLU A 613 -44.66 -36.75 12.82
N GLU A 614 -45.18 -35.56 12.53
CA GLU A 614 -46.03 -35.33 11.35
C GLU A 614 -45.23 -35.44 10.04
N ALA A 615 -44.01 -34.89 10.00
CA ALA A 615 -43.10 -35.00 8.87
C ALA A 615 -42.67 -36.45 8.61
N ALA A 616 -42.41 -37.22 9.66
CA ALA A 616 -42.15 -38.66 9.56
C ALA A 616 -43.33 -39.37 8.87
N LYS A 617 -44.56 -39.14 9.34
CA LYS A 617 -45.78 -39.75 8.76
C LYS A 617 -46.00 -39.40 7.29
N LYS A 618 -45.74 -38.15 6.88
CA LYS A 618 -45.91 -37.71 5.48
C LYS A 618 -44.92 -38.36 4.52
N ASN A 619 -43.73 -38.74 5.00
CA ASN A 619 -42.66 -39.31 4.19
C ASN A 619 -42.48 -40.82 4.38
N ALA A 620 -43.31 -41.48 5.20
CA ALA A 620 -43.19 -42.91 5.54
C ALA A 620 -43.16 -43.85 4.31
N ASP A 621 -43.95 -43.55 3.27
CA ASP A 621 -44.02 -44.38 2.05
C ASP A 621 -42.89 -44.09 1.05
N LYS A 622 -42.30 -42.89 1.09
CA LYS A 622 -41.29 -42.42 0.12
C LYS A 622 -39.85 -42.60 0.62
N ASP A 623 -39.65 -42.50 1.93
CA ASP A 623 -38.35 -42.62 2.60
C ASP A 623 -38.55 -43.29 3.97
N PRO A 624 -38.72 -44.63 4.04
CA PRO A 624 -38.99 -45.35 5.28
C PRO A 624 -37.86 -45.20 6.32
N GLN A 625 -36.62 -45.12 5.84
CA GLN A 625 -35.44 -44.99 6.70
C GLN A 625 -35.33 -43.56 7.22
N GLY A 626 -35.60 -42.55 6.39
CA GLY A 626 -35.70 -41.15 6.80
C GLY A 626 -36.88 -40.90 7.75
N SER A 627 -38.02 -41.53 7.52
CA SER A 627 -39.18 -41.48 8.42
C SER A 627 -38.86 -42.07 9.79
N ALA A 628 -38.12 -43.18 9.87
CA ALA A 628 -37.73 -43.80 11.12
C ALA A 628 -36.77 -42.91 11.95
N SER A 629 -35.79 -42.28 11.30
CA SER A 629 -34.89 -41.34 11.96
C SER A 629 -35.60 -40.04 12.36
N MET A 630 -36.50 -39.52 11.53
CA MET A 630 -37.33 -38.36 11.87
C MET A 630 -38.24 -38.61 13.09
N SER A 631 -38.87 -39.79 13.18
CA SER A 631 -39.68 -40.15 14.36
C SER A 631 -38.84 -40.33 15.62
N LYS A 632 -37.65 -40.95 15.52
CA LYS A 632 -36.71 -41.03 16.65
C LYS A 632 -36.23 -39.65 17.12
N ALA A 633 -35.97 -38.72 16.20
CA ALA A 633 -35.64 -37.34 16.54
C ALA A 633 -36.82 -36.66 17.27
N GLY A 634 -38.06 -36.89 16.83
CA GLY A 634 -39.27 -36.44 17.51
C GLY A 634 -39.38 -36.98 18.95
N GLN A 635 -39.17 -38.29 19.15
CA GLN A 635 -39.20 -38.91 20.48
C GLN A 635 -38.14 -38.32 21.44
N LYS A 636 -36.93 -38.06 20.94
CA LYS A 636 -35.85 -37.44 21.73
C LYS A 636 -36.15 -35.99 22.08
N THR A 637 -36.75 -35.24 21.15
CA THR A 637 -37.22 -33.87 21.40
C THR A 637 -38.35 -33.86 22.44
N GLN A 638 -39.26 -34.84 22.41
CA GLN A 638 -40.30 -35.01 23.42
C GLN A 638 -39.73 -35.38 24.80
N GLN A 639 -38.72 -36.25 24.85
CA GLN A 639 -37.99 -36.57 26.08
C GLN A 639 -37.36 -35.31 26.69
N ALA A 640 -36.73 -34.46 25.87
CA ALA A 640 -36.16 -33.20 26.32
C ALA A 640 -37.22 -32.28 26.94
N SER A 641 -38.36 -32.10 26.28
CA SER A 641 -39.50 -31.32 26.80
C SER A 641 -39.96 -31.84 28.18
N GLY A 642 -40.02 -33.17 28.37
CA GLY A 642 -40.36 -33.78 29.65
C GLY A 642 -39.39 -33.44 30.78
N GLU A 643 -38.08 -33.41 30.51
CA GLU A 643 -37.06 -33.04 31.50
C GLU A 643 -37.07 -31.53 31.78
N MET A 644 -37.27 -30.68 30.77
CA MET A 644 -37.44 -29.24 30.94
C MET A 644 -38.60 -28.90 31.90
N LYS A 645 -39.72 -29.63 31.78
CA LYS A 645 -40.87 -29.49 32.68
C LYS A 645 -40.54 -29.82 34.13
N LYS A 646 -39.78 -30.88 34.37
CA LYS A 646 -39.35 -31.26 35.73
C LYS A 646 -38.40 -30.21 36.30
N ALA A 647 -37.48 -29.70 35.48
CA ALA A 647 -36.57 -28.63 35.87
C ALA A 647 -37.35 -27.37 36.32
N GLY A 648 -38.34 -26.92 35.54
CA GLY A 648 -39.17 -25.77 35.91
C GLY A 648 -39.88 -25.95 37.27
N LYS A 649 -40.47 -27.13 37.52
CA LYS A 649 -41.10 -27.45 38.82
C LYS A 649 -40.13 -27.43 40.00
N GLN A 650 -38.90 -27.87 39.80
CA GLN A 650 -37.88 -27.88 40.85
C GLN A 650 -37.36 -26.47 41.15
N MET A 651 -37.27 -25.60 40.14
CA MET A 651 -36.97 -24.18 40.34
C MET A 651 -38.06 -23.49 41.18
N GLU A 652 -39.35 -23.80 40.93
CA GLU A 652 -40.46 -23.30 41.77
C GLU A 652 -40.36 -23.76 43.24
N GLN A 653 -39.84 -24.97 43.45
CA GLN A 653 -39.60 -25.55 44.79
C GLN A 653 -38.30 -25.06 45.44
N LYS A 654 -37.56 -24.15 44.77
CA LYS A 654 -36.23 -23.68 45.18
C LYS A 654 -35.17 -24.79 45.27
N ASP A 655 -35.40 -25.91 44.60
CA ASP A 655 -34.43 -27.00 44.45
C ASP A 655 -33.62 -26.81 43.17
N ASN A 656 -32.67 -25.86 43.22
CA ASN A 656 -31.84 -25.52 42.07
C ASN A 656 -30.92 -26.67 41.65
N GLN A 657 -30.54 -27.56 42.57
CA GLN A 657 -29.63 -28.66 42.29
C GLN A 657 -30.33 -29.73 41.44
N SER A 658 -31.55 -30.13 41.82
CA SER A 658 -32.31 -31.08 41.01
C SER A 658 -32.75 -30.45 39.68
N ALA A 659 -33.07 -29.14 39.67
CA ALA A 659 -33.41 -28.41 38.45
C ALA A 659 -32.26 -28.46 37.42
N GLN A 660 -31.01 -28.26 37.86
CA GLN A 660 -29.82 -28.37 37.00
C GLN A 660 -29.66 -29.77 36.41
N GLN A 661 -29.88 -30.84 37.20
CA GLN A 661 -29.78 -32.21 36.69
C GLN A 661 -30.79 -32.48 35.57
N ASN A 662 -32.02 -32.01 35.72
CA ASN A 662 -33.04 -32.15 34.69
C ASN A 662 -32.77 -31.25 33.47
N GLN A 663 -32.14 -30.08 33.65
CA GLN A 663 -31.70 -29.26 32.52
C GLN A 663 -30.61 -29.94 31.67
N GLU A 664 -29.65 -30.61 32.31
CA GLU A 664 -28.57 -31.36 31.64
C GLU A 664 -29.13 -32.57 30.87
N GLN A 665 -30.09 -33.29 31.48
CA GLN A 665 -30.78 -34.40 30.80
C GLN A 665 -31.59 -33.92 29.59
N ALA A 666 -32.26 -32.76 29.68
CA ALA A 666 -32.96 -32.15 28.56
C ALA A 666 -32.00 -31.82 27.41
N LYS A 667 -30.85 -31.19 27.71
CA LYS A 667 -29.83 -30.85 26.71
C LYS A 667 -29.29 -32.09 25.99
N LYS A 668 -28.96 -33.14 26.75
CA LYS A 668 -28.48 -34.42 26.18
C LYS A 668 -29.51 -35.04 25.23
N ALA A 669 -30.79 -35.00 25.59
CA ALA A 669 -31.87 -35.49 24.72
C ALA A 669 -32.00 -34.66 23.42
N LEU A 670 -31.81 -33.34 23.47
CA LEU A 670 -31.79 -32.50 22.26
C LEU A 670 -30.58 -32.80 21.36
N GLU A 671 -29.40 -33.01 21.93
CA GLU A 671 -28.20 -33.40 21.16
C GLU A 671 -28.37 -34.77 20.49
N GLU A 672 -29.03 -35.71 21.16
CA GLU A 672 -29.40 -37.00 20.58
C GLU A 672 -30.43 -36.85 19.45
N ALA A 673 -31.42 -35.95 19.59
CA ALA A 673 -32.37 -35.62 18.53
C ALA A 673 -31.66 -35.02 17.30
N LYS A 674 -30.71 -34.11 17.54
CA LYS A 674 -29.89 -33.50 16.48
C LYS A 674 -29.05 -34.54 15.73
N LYS A 675 -28.40 -35.47 16.44
CA LYS A 675 -27.64 -36.56 15.82
C LYS A 675 -28.51 -37.44 14.93
N GLU A 676 -29.75 -37.67 15.33
CA GLU A 676 -30.68 -38.46 14.52
C GLU A 676 -31.16 -37.70 13.27
N LEU A 677 -31.32 -36.37 13.35
CA LEU A 677 -31.50 -35.53 12.16
C LEU A 677 -30.26 -35.49 11.26
N GLU A 678 -29.05 -35.47 11.82
CA GLU A 678 -27.81 -35.49 11.04
C GLU A 678 -27.64 -36.79 10.25
N ARG A 679 -28.14 -37.91 10.77
CA ARG A 679 -28.21 -39.16 9.99
C ARG A 679 -29.09 -39.04 8.74
N LEU A 680 -30.09 -38.16 8.73
CA LEU A 680 -30.90 -37.88 7.52
C LEU A 680 -30.09 -37.19 6.43
N SER A 681 -29.11 -36.36 6.79
CA SER A 681 -28.19 -35.73 5.84
C SER A 681 -27.16 -36.70 5.25
N GLN A 682 -27.06 -37.93 5.79
CA GLN A 682 -26.18 -39.01 5.32
C GLN A 682 -26.90 -40.08 4.51
N ARG A 683 -28.19 -39.89 4.17
CA ARG A 683 -28.94 -40.84 3.33
C ARG A 683 -28.35 -40.96 1.93
N GLU A 684 -28.47 -42.16 1.36
CA GLU A 684 -28.13 -42.42 -0.04
C GLU A 684 -28.89 -41.46 -0.97
N LEU A 685 -28.22 -41.02 -2.04
CA LEU A 685 -28.84 -40.16 -3.05
C LEU A 685 -30.01 -40.90 -3.71
N THR A 686 -31.10 -40.18 -3.98
CA THR A 686 -32.17 -40.72 -4.82
C THR A 686 -31.67 -40.99 -6.24
N GLU A 687 -32.33 -41.87 -7.00
CA GLU A 687 -31.92 -42.19 -8.38
C GLU A 687 -31.90 -40.95 -9.30
N GLU A 688 -32.77 -39.98 -9.06
CA GLU A 688 -32.78 -38.69 -9.76
C GLU A 688 -31.56 -37.83 -9.40
N GLN A 689 -31.22 -37.74 -8.11
CA GLN A 689 -30.03 -37.03 -7.63
C GLN A 689 -28.73 -37.70 -8.10
N LYS A 690 -28.67 -39.04 -8.15
CA LYS A 690 -27.52 -39.77 -8.72
C LYS A 690 -27.32 -39.45 -10.20
N ARG A 691 -28.40 -39.40 -10.99
CA ARG A 691 -28.34 -39.01 -12.41
C ARG A 691 -27.86 -37.56 -12.59
N ARG A 692 -28.37 -36.63 -11.77
CA ARG A 692 -27.94 -35.22 -11.79
C ARG A 692 -26.46 -35.08 -11.41
N LEU A 693 -26.01 -35.79 -10.38
CA LEU A 693 -24.61 -35.80 -9.95
C LEU A 693 -23.66 -36.37 -11.02
N GLU A 694 -24.08 -37.42 -11.75
CA GLU A 694 -23.28 -37.96 -12.86
C GLU A 694 -23.16 -36.95 -14.02
N GLN A 695 -24.22 -36.19 -14.32
CA GLN A 695 -24.16 -35.09 -15.30
C GLN A 695 -23.22 -33.96 -14.86
N LEU A 696 -23.27 -33.59 -13.57
CA LEU A 696 -22.35 -32.59 -13.00
C LEU A 696 -20.90 -33.04 -13.09
N LYS A 697 -20.62 -34.31 -12.80
CA LYS A 697 -19.30 -34.93 -12.92
C LYS A 697 -18.78 -34.91 -14.36
N GLU A 698 -19.62 -35.22 -15.35
CA GLU A 698 -19.20 -35.16 -16.75
C GLU A 698 -18.85 -33.72 -17.19
N ARG A 699 -19.64 -32.74 -16.75
CA ARG A 699 -19.37 -31.32 -17.01
C ARG A 699 -18.10 -30.85 -16.29
N GLN A 700 -17.88 -31.28 -15.04
CA GLN A 700 -16.68 -30.97 -14.26
C GLN A 700 -15.41 -31.52 -14.92
N ARG A 701 -15.47 -32.74 -15.44
CA ARG A 701 -14.36 -33.36 -16.18
C ARG A 701 -14.01 -32.59 -17.45
N LYS A 702 -15.01 -32.08 -18.17
CA LYS A 702 -14.78 -31.24 -19.36
C LYS A 702 -14.07 -29.94 -18.99
N ILE A 703 -14.42 -29.32 -17.86
CA ILE A 703 -13.73 -28.14 -17.34
C ILE A 703 -12.28 -28.47 -16.98
N GLU A 704 -12.03 -29.55 -16.25
CA GLU A 704 -10.66 -29.99 -15.90
C GLU A 704 -9.80 -30.19 -17.16
N GLU A 705 -10.33 -30.88 -18.17
CA GLU A 705 -9.62 -31.09 -19.44
C GLU A 705 -9.38 -29.78 -20.21
N GLN A 706 -10.33 -28.84 -20.17
CA GLN A 706 -10.16 -27.50 -20.76
C GLN A 706 -9.06 -26.70 -20.04
N LEU A 707 -9.08 -26.65 -18.71
CA LEU A 707 -8.07 -25.96 -17.92
C LEU A 707 -6.68 -26.54 -18.13
N LYS A 708 -6.55 -27.87 -18.23
CA LYS A 708 -5.26 -28.51 -18.52
C LYS A 708 -4.73 -28.13 -19.91
N LYS A 709 -5.59 -28.10 -20.93
CA LYS A 709 -5.21 -27.61 -22.27
C LYS A 709 -4.80 -26.14 -22.25
N MET A 710 -5.50 -25.31 -21.47
CA MET A 710 -5.14 -23.90 -21.28
C MET A 710 -3.79 -23.76 -20.58
N GLN A 711 -3.52 -24.57 -19.55
CA GLN A 711 -2.22 -24.61 -18.87
C GLN A 711 -1.08 -24.96 -19.85
N ASP A 712 -1.25 -26.00 -20.68
CA ASP A 712 -0.25 -26.38 -21.68
C ASP A 712 -0.01 -25.28 -22.71
N ASN A 713 -1.06 -24.57 -23.12
CA ASN A 713 -0.95 -23.45 -24.05
C ASN A 713 -0.34 -22.20 -23.39
N ALA A 714 -0.67 -21.94 -22.13
CA ALA A 714 -0.07 -20.86 -21.34
C ALA A 714 1.43 -21.10 -21.10
N ALA A 715 1.86 -22.36 -20.91
CA ALA A 715 3.26 -22.73 -20.75
C ALA A 715 4.11 -22.57 -22.04
N LYS A 716 3.46 -22.57 -23.22
CA LYS A 716 4.11 -22.26 -24.51
C LYS A 716 4.32 -20.77 -24.74
N VAL A 717 3.55 -19.94 -24.05
CA VAL A 717 3.84 -18.51 -23.87
C VAL A 717 4.82 -18.42 -22.70
N PRO A 718 5.83 -17.54 -22.69
CA PRO A 718 6.77 -17.43 -21.56
C PRO A 718 6.13 -16.81 -20.28
N GLU A 719 4.92 -17.27 -19.93
CA GLU A 719 4.07 -16.84 -18.83
C GLU A 719 3.94 -17.94 -17.76
N LYS A 720 5.02 -18.13 -17.00
CA LYS A 720 5.10 -19.17 -15.95
C LYS A 720 4.05 -19.00 -14.86
N LYS A 721 3.69 -17.75 -14.54
CA LYS A 721 2.72 -17.41 -13.48
C LYS A 721 1.31 -17.86 -13.88
N SER A 722 0.85 -17.44 -15.07
CA SER A 722 -0.45 -17.81 -15.61
C SER A 722 -0.61 -19.33 -15.78
N ALA A 723 0.43 -20.02 -16.24
CA ALA A 723 0.42 -21.48 -16.35
C ALA A 723 0.32 -22.19 -14.99
N ALA A 724 0.96 -21.65 -13.94
CA ALA A 724 0.87 -22.19 -12.58
C ALA A 724 -0.55 -22.04 -12.02
N SER A 725 -1.15 -20.85 -12.13
CA SER A 725 -2.50 -20.59 -11.64
C SER A 725 -3.58 -21.39 -12.38
N LEU A 726 -3.43 -21.59 -13.70
CA LEU A 726 -4.28 -22.52 -14.46
C LEU A 726 -4.11 -23.98 -14.01
N GLY A 727 -2.89 -24.37 -13.61
CA GLY A 727 -2.63 -25.70 -13.04
C GLY A 727 -3.27 -25.89 -11.65
N GLU A 728 -3.27 -24.85 -10.81
CA GLU A 728 -4.00 -24.84 -9.53
C GLU A 728 -5.51 -25.00 -9.77
N ALA A 729 -6.09 -24.19 -10.68
CA ALA A 729 -7.49 -24.29 -11.05
C ALA A 729 -7.85 -25.68 -11.61
N SER A 730 -6.99 -26.27 -12.46
CA SER A 730 -7.20 -27.63 -12.99
C SER A 730 -7.16 -28.68 -11.88
N LYS A 731 -6.25 -28.54 -10.90
CA LYS A 731 -6.15 -29.45 -9.76
C LYS A 731 -7.39 -29.37 -8.88
N SER A 732 -7.87 -28.17 -8.57
CA SER A 732 -9.07 -27.98 -7.75
C SER A 732 -10.32 -28.49 -8.50
N ALA A 733 -10.42 -28.27 -9.82
CA ALA A 733 -11.48 -28.87 -10.64
C ALA A 733 -11.49 -30.41 -10.58
N GLY A 734 -10.31 -31.04 -10.56
CA GLY A 734 -10.18 -32.50 -10.37
C GLY A 734 -10.57 -32.96 -8.96
N GLN A 735 -10.31 -32.16 -7.91
CA GLN A 735 -10.77 -32.44 -6.54
C GLN A 735 -12.30 -32.44 -6.46
N THR A 736 -12.94 -31.43 -7.07
CA THR A 736 -14.41 -31.36 -7.21
C THR A 736 -14.97 -32.62 -7.87
N GLY A 737 -14.36 -33.06 -8.98
CA GLY A 737 -14.76 -34.30 -9.65
C GLY A 737 -14.62 -35.56 -8.79
N GLN A 738 -13.57 -35.64 -7.95
CA GLN A 738 -13.40 -36.76 -7.01
C GLN A 738 -14.45 -36.76 -5.90
N SER A 739 -14.78 -35.60 -5.35
CA SER A 739 -15.82 -35.47 -4.31
C SER A 739 -17.20 -35.82 -4.87
N GLN A 740 -17.49 -35.41 -6.11
CA GLN A 740 -18.68 -35.85 -6.85
C GLN A 740 -18.69 -37.37 -7.09
N GLN A 741 -17.55 -37.98 -7.43
CA GLN A 741 -17.42 -39.43 -7.62
C GLN A 741 -17.67 -40.22 -6.32
N LYS A 742 -17.25 -39.68 -5.17
CA LYS A 742 -17.51 -40.25 -3.84
C LYS A 742 -18.94 -40.04 -3.35
N GLN A 743 -19.79 -39.37 -4.13
CA GLN A 743 -21.15 -38.97 -3.75
C GLN A 743 -21.20 -38.07 -2.50
N ASP A 744 -20.09 -37.40 -2.19
CA ASP A 744 -19.98 -36.46 -1.08
C ASP A 744 -20.40 -35.07 -1.58
N THR A 745 -21.71 -34.84 -1.63
CA THR A 745 -22.28 -33.62 -2.21
C THR A 745 -21.96 -32.33 -1.43
N PRO A 746 -21.81 -32.35 -0.08
CA PRO A 746 -21.28 -31.20 0.66
C PRO A 746 -19.81 -30.92 0.33
N LYS A 747 -18.94 -31.94 0.31
CA LYS A 747 -17.53 -31.74 -0.02
C LYS A 747 -17.34 -31.28 -1.47
N ALA A 748 -18.16 -31.80 -2.39
CA ALA A 748 -18.19 -31.37 -3.78
C ALA A 748 -18.56 -29.89 -3.93
N GLN A 749 -19.43 -29.34 -3.07
CA GLN A 749 -19.76 -27.92 -3.08
C GLN A 749 -18.55 -27.07 -2.64
N GLU A 750 -17.92 -27.43 -1.52
CA GLU A 750 -16.73 -26.72 -1.00
C GLU A 750 -15.57 -26.73 -2.01
N ASP A 751 -15.30 -27.89 -2.62
CA ASP A 751 -14.25 -28.01 -3.64
C ASP A 751 -14.60 -27.21 -4.92
N SER A 752 -15.89 -27.10 -5.26
CA SER A 752 -16.38 -26.30 -6.39
C SER A 752 -16.19 -24.80 -6.16
N GLU A 753 -16.48 -24.29 -4.96
CA GLU A 753 -16.25 -22.88 -4.58
C GLU A 753 -14.75 -22.54 -4.63
N LYS A 754 -13.89 -23.44 -4.14
CA LYS A 754 -12.43 -23.28 -4.25
C LYS A 754 -11.95 -23.27 -5.71
N THR A 755 -12.54 -24.12 -6.56
CA THR A 755 -12.24 -24.15 -7.99
C THR A 755 -12.54 -22.79 -8.66
N GLU A 756 -13.63 -22.13 -8.29
CA GLU A 756 -13.95 -20.78 -8.77
C GLU A 756 -12.93 -19.73 -8.33
N GLU A 757 -12.48 -19.81 -7.08
CA GLU A 757 -11.45 -18.90 -6.55
C GLU A 757 -10.13 -19.04 -7.32
N ASP A 758 -9.66 -20.28 -7.55
CA ASP A 758 -8.44 -20.54 -8.30
C ASP A 758 -8.58 -20.13 -9.79
N MET A 759 -9.76 -20.32 -10.41
CA MET A 759 -10.04 -19.81 -11.76
C MET A 759 -9.99 -18.28 -11.82
N LYS A 760 -10.52 -17.58 -10.80
CA LYS A 760 -10.46 -16.12 -10.71
C LYS A 760 -9.02 -15.62 -10.60
N LYS A 761 -8.19 -16.28 -9.78
CA LYS A 761 -6.76 -15.98 -9.69
C LYS A 761 -6.05 -16.20 -11.03
N ALA A 762 -6.32 -17.30 -11.72
CA ALA A 762 -5.78 -17.55 -13.06
C ALA A 762 -6.21 -16.48 -14.08
N MET A 763 -7.43 -15.99 -13.95
CA MET A 763 -7.96 -14.90 -14.78
C MET A 763 -7.21 -13.58 -14.54
N GLU A 764 -7.02 -13.21 -13.28
CA GLU A 764 -6.27 -12.00 -12.90
C GLU A 764 -4.83 -12.03 -13.41
N ASP A 765 -4.17 -13.20 -13.33
CA ASP A 765 -2.81 -13.39 -13.84
C ASP A 765 -2.73 -13.29 -15.36
N LEU A 766 -3.71 -13.86 -16.08
CA LEU A 766 -3.78 -13.74 -17.54
C LEU A 766 -4.06 -12.30 -18.00
N GLU A 767 -4.93 -11.57 -17.30
CA GLU A 767 -5.19 -10.16 -17.58
C GLU A 767 -3.97 -9.28 -17.25
N GLU A 768 -3.21 -9.62 -16.22
CA GLU A 768 -1.93 -8.97 -15.92
C GLU A 768 -0.93 -9.19 -17.05
N ALA A 769 -0.78 -10.44 -17.50
CA ALA A 769 0.06 -10.76 -18.66
C ALA A 769 -0.40 -10.00 -19.91
N GLU A 770 -1.71 -9.95 -20.21
CA GLU A 770 -2.23 -9.19 -21.35
C GLU A 770 -1.83 -7.72 -21.26
N ARG A 771 -1.96 -7.09 -20.08
CA ARG A 771 -1.54 -5.70 -19.86
C ARG A 771 -0.05 -5.50 -20.09
N GLN A 772 0.79 -6.40 -19.58
CA GLN A 772 2.24 -6.33 -19.74
C GLN A 772 2.65 -6.43 -21.22
N TYR A 773 2.13 -7.43 -21.95
CA TYR A 773 2.43 -7.58 -23.39
C TYR A 773 1.83 -6.45 -24.23
N ALA A 774 0.66 -5.91 -23.87
CA ALA A 774 0.08 -4.75 -24.54
C ALA A 774 0.97 -3.51 -24.39
N GLN A 775 1.53 -3.30 -23.20
CA GLN A 775 2.47 -2.21 -22.95
C GLN A 775 3.78 -2.39 -23.72
N GLN A 776 4.34 -3.60 -23.74
CA GLN A 776 5.55 -3.91 -24.50
C GLN A 776 5.35 -3.70 -26.00
N LEU A 777 4.23 -4.15 -26.56
CA LEU A 777 3.88 -3.95 -27.96
C LEU A 777 3.83 -2.45 -28.29
N GLN A 778 3.20 -1.68 -27.42
CA GLN A 778 3.07 -0.24 -27.60
C GLN A 778 4.42 0.49 -27.50
N GLU A 779 5.31 0.07 -26.60
CA GLU A 779 6.67 0.61 -26.51
C GLU A 779 7.49 0.30 -27.76
N GLU A 780 7.37 -0.93 -28.29
CA GLU A 780 8.01 -1.33 -29.53
C GLU A 780 7.54 -0.47 -30.72
N GLN A 781 6.23 -0.26 -30.86
CA GLN A 781 5.66 0.60 -31.90
C GLN A 781 6.16 2.05 -31.79
N LEU A 782 6.23 2.61 -30.56
CA LEU A 782 6.79 3.94 -30.32
C LEU A 782 8.27 4.03 -30.73
N GLN A 783 9.05 3.00 -30.40
CA GLN A 783 10.46 2.94 -30.73
C GLN A 783 10.70 2.89 -32.24
N GLN A 784 9.93 2.07 -32.95
CA GLN A 784 10.02 1.98 -34.41
C GLN A 784 9.62 3.30 -35.08
N MET A 785 8.56 3.94 -34.59
CA MET A 785 8.10 5.24 -35.10
C MET A 785 9.15 6.33 -34.88
N GLU A 786 9.76 6.40 -33.69
CA GLU A 786 10.85 7.33 -33.41
C GLU A 786 12.05 7.11 -34.35
N ASN A 787 12.44 5.85 -34.59
CA ASN A 787 13.57 5.53 -35.47
C ASN A 787 13.30 5.98 -36.91
N LYS A 788 12.11 5.69 -37.46
CA LYS A 788 11.72 6.14 -38.81
C LYS A 788 11.67 7.67 -38.93
N LEU A 789 11.16 8.36 -37.91
CA LEU A 789 11.15 9.83 -37.90
C LEU A 789 12.55 10.44 -37.78
N GLN A 790 13.45 9.81 -37.03
CA GLN A 790 14.86 10.21 -36.96
C GLN A 790 15.55 10.05 -38.32
N GLU A 791 15.26 8.98 -39.06
CA GLU A 791 15.74 8.78 -40.42
C GLU A 791 15.23 9.89 -41.36
N LEU A 792 13.94 10.24 -41.29
CA LEU A 792 13.35 11.35 -42.04
C LEU A 792 14.06 12.68 -41.74
N VAL A 793 14.32 12.98 -40.46
CA VAL A 793 15.06 14.18 -40.04
C VAL A 793 16.47 14.20 -40.66
N GLN A 794 17.23 13.10 -40.53
CA GLN A 794 18.61 13.03 -41.03
C GLN A 794 18.70 13.24 -42.53
N LYS A 795 17.82 12.60 -43.30
CA LYS A 795 17.80 12.74 -44.77
C LYS A 795 17.33 14.14 -45.20
N GLN A 796 16.33 14.72 -44.53
CA GLN A 796 15.91 16.09 -44.82
C GLN A 796 17.05 17.08 -44.52
N GLU A 797 17.79 16.94 -43.43
CA GLU A 797 18.96 17.79 -43.15
C GLU A 797 20.01 17.77 -44.26
N LEU A 798 20.26 16.58 -44.84
CA LEU A 798 21.19 16.44 -45.96
C LEU A 798 20.68 17.18 -47.20
N ILE A 799 19.40 17.05 -47.53
CA ILE A 799 18.78 17.75 -48.66
C ILE A 799 18.89 19.27 -48.45
N ASN A 800 18.46 19.79 -47.30
CA ASN A 800 18.51 21.22 -47.00
C ASN A 800 19.92 21.83 -47.12
N ASN A 801 20.93 21.11 -46.64
CA ASN A 801 22.32 21.57 -46.70
C ASN A 801 22.84 21.61 -48.14
N GLU A 802 22.47 20.62 -48.94
CA GLU A 802 22.90 20.53 -50.34
C GLU A 802 22.16 21.54 -51.22
N THR A 803 20.86 21.78 -51.00
CA THR A 803 20.09 22.85 -51.66
C THR A 803 20.72 24.23 -51.40
N ARG A 804 21.09 24.54 -50.14
CA ARG A 804 21.82 25.77 -49.80
C ARG A 804 23.17 25.90 -50.49
N ARG A 805 23.92 24.79 -50.57
CA ARG A 805 25.21 24.77 -51.26
C ARG A 805 25.04 25.11 -52.74
N LEU A 806 24.04 24.50 -53.39
CA LEU A 806 23.74 24.71 -54.81
C LEU A 806 23.22 26.12 -55.09
N ASP A 807 22.38 26.68 -54.22
CA ASP A 807 21.94 28.07 -54.30
C ASP A 807 23.10 29.06 -54.18
N GLY A 808 24.05 28.81 -53.27
CA GLY A 808 25.27 29.60 -53.15
C GLY A 808 26.12 29.60 -54.42
N VAL A 809 26.18 28.46 -55.13
CA VAL A 809 26.85 28.36 -56.45
C VAL A 809 26.06 29.16 -57.50
N LYS A 810 24.74 28.97 -57.59
CA LYS A 810 23.86 29.67 -58.54
C LYS A 810 23.94 31.20 -58.37
N LYS A 811 23.95 31.70 -57.12
CA LYS A 811 24.09 33.13 -56.79
C LYS A 811 25.45 33.72 -57.16
N LYS A 812 26.53 32.92 -57.14
CA LYS A 812 27.89 33.36 -57.43
C LYS A 812 28.21 33.35 -58.93
N ASP A 813 27.82 32.28 -59.62
CA ASP A 813 28.22 32.00 -61.00
C ASP A 813 27.11 32.33 -62.02
N GLY A 814 25.93 32.75 -61.55
CA GLY A 814 24.78 33.17 -62.35
C GLY A 814 23.89 31.99 -62.79
N ASP A 815 24.46 30.81 -63.02
CA ASP A 815 23.73 29.58 -63.34
C ASP A 815 24.47 28.33 -62.80
N LEU A 816 23.77 27.18 -62.76
CA LEU A 816 24.34 25.90 -62.35
C LEU A 816 25.01 25.18 -63.55
N ASP A 817 26.25 24.76 -63.36
CA ASP A 817 26.95 23.91 -64.34
C ASP A 817 26.33 22.50 -64.43
N ARG A 818 26.76 21.70 -65.41
CA ARG A 818 26.22 20.34 -65.64
C ARG A 818 26.30 19.46 -64.38
N LYS A 819 27.30 19.66 -63.53
CA LYS A 819 27.47 18.91 -62.28
C LYS A 819 26.46 19.37 -61.22
N GLY A 820 26.29 20.67 -61.04
CA GLY A 820 25.26 21.26 -60.17
C GLY A 820 23.86 20.85 -60.59
N GLN A 821 23.55 20.83 -61.89
CA GLN A 821 22.26 20.35 -62.39
C GLN A 821 22.02 18.85 -62.11
N MET A 822 23.07 18.02 -62.15
CA MET A 822 22.97 16.61 -61.75
C MET A 822 22.79 16.47 -60.23
N ASP A 823 23.45 17.28 -59.42
CA ASP A 823 23.31 17.27 -57.97
C ASP A 823 21.90 17.71 -57.53
N VAL A 824 21.31 18.72 -58.19
CA VAL A 824 19.88 19.08 -58.03
C VAL A 824 18.96 17.89 -58.32
N ARG A 825 19.20 17.15 -59.41
CA ARG A 825 18.40 15.95 -59.73
C ARG A 825 18.55 14.85 -58.67
N LYS A 826 19.72 14.70 -58.04
CA LYS A 826 19.92 13.73 -56.95
C LYS A 826 19.10 14.11 -55.72
N ILE A 827 19.19 15.37 -55.26
CA ILE A 827 18.42 15.80 -54.08
C ILE A 827 16.92 15.81 -54.34
N LYS A 828 16.49 16.07 -55.57
CA LYS A 828 15.10 15.91 -56.00
C LYS A 828 14.60 14.47 -55.82
N ASN A 829 15.37 13.48 -56.30
CA ASN A 829 15.01 12.08 -56.13
C ASN A 829 15.03 11.64 -54.66
N MET A 830 16.01 12.11 -53.88
CA MET A 830 16.04 11.89 -52.43
C MET A 830 14.80 12.48 -51.74
N GLN A 831 14.33 13.65 -52.17
CA GLN A 831 13.12 14.27 -51.65
C GLN A 831 11.86 13.48 -52.00
N GLU A 832 11.76 12.91 -53.21
CA GLU A 832 10.67 12.02 -53.61
C GLU A 832 10.65 10.70 -52.81
N GLU A 833 11.82 10.13 -52.51
CA GLU A 833 11.92 8.96 -51.63
C GLU A 833 11.47 9.31 -50.20
N LEU A 834 11.89 10.47 -49.70
CA LEU A 834 11.55 10.91 -48.36
C LEU A 834 10.04 11.14 -48.18
N LYS A 835 9.38 11.66 -49.23
CA LYS A 835 7.94 11.78 -49.32
C LYS A 835 7.23 10.43 -49.14
N LYS A 836 7.74 9.35 -49.76
CA LYS A 836 7.17 8.00 -49.61
C LYS A 836 7.33 7.48 -48.19
N THR A 837 8.51 7.66 -47.59
CA THR A 837 8.75 7.27 -46.19
C THR A 837 7.87 8.07 -45.22
N ALA A 838 7.63 9.35 -45.48
CA ALA A 838 6.71 10.17 -44.69
C ALA A 838 5.27 9.64 -44.74
N GLU A 839 4.80 9.17 -45.91
CA GLU A 839 3.48 8.55 -46.06
C GLU A 839 3.37 7.23 -45.26
N GLU A 840 4.42 6.39 -45.26
CA GLU A 840 4.42 5.17 -44.46
C GLU A 840 4.26 5.45 -42.95
N VAL A 841 4.91 6.51 -42.46
CA VAL A 841 4.80 6.89 -41.04
C VAL A 841 3.43 7.53 -40.78
N ARG A 842 2.91 8.34 -41.71
CA ARG A 842 1.56 8.93 -41.65
C ARG A 842 0.50 7.85 -41.48
N ALA A 843 0.52 6.82 -42.33
CA ALA A 843 -0.43 5.70 -42.27
C ALA A 843 -0.43 5.03 -40.89
N LYS A 844 0.76 4.79 -40.31
CA LYS A 844 0.88 4.24 -38.95
C LYS A 844 0.33 5.17 -37.87
N THR A 845 0.48 6.49 -38.00
CA THR A 845 -0.10 7.44 -37.03
C THR A 845 -1.64 7.53 -37.13
N GLU A 846 -2.20 7.26 -38.31
CA GLU A 846 -3.64 7.22 -38.56
C GLU A 846 -4.29 5.97 -37.96
N GLU A 847 -3.66 4.80 -38.14
CA GLU A 847 -4.07 3.54 -37.47
C GLU A 847 -4.14 3.69 -35.94
N GLU A 848 -3.31 4.56 -35.38
CA GLU A 848 -3.13 4.81 -33.96
C GLU A 848 -3.96 6.01 -33.46
N GLN A 849 -4.84 6.53 -34.32
CA GLN A 849 -5.78 7.63 -34.05
C GLN A 849 -5.12 8.93 -33.54
N SER A 850 -3.90 9.23 -34.00
CA SER A 850 -3.19 10.46 -33.65
C SER A 850 -3.45 11.58 -34.65
N THR A 851 -4.64 12.17 -34.57
CA THR A 851 -5.13 13.28 -35.42
C THR A 851 -4.09 14.35 -35.71
N VAL A 852 -3.35 14.83 -34.70
CA VAL A 852 -2.39 15.93 -34.88
C VAL A 852 -1.12 15.46 -35.58
N ALA A 853 -0.62 14.27 -35.24
CA ALA A 853 0.60 13.73 -35.85
C ALA A 853 0.38 13.29 -37.31
N THR A 854 -0.77 12.68 -37.62
CA THR A 854 -1.17 12.34 -38.99
C THR A 854 -1.16 13.57 -39.87
N TRP A 855 -1.75 14.68 -39.40
CA TRP A 855 -1.76 15.93 -40.16
C TRP A 855 -0.35 16.53 -40.36
N ILE A 856 0.50 16.52 -39.32
CA ILE A 856 1.87 17.04 -39.45
C ILE A 856 2.61 16.27 -40.55
N LEU A 857 2.48 14.94 -40.57
CA LEU A 857 3.15 14.08 -41.55
C LEU A 857 2.57 14.24 -42.95
N GLU A 858 1.25 14.45 -43.08
CA GLU A 858 0.60 14.77 -44.34
C GLU A 858 1.09 16.09 -44.91
N THR A 859 1.19 17.13 -44.08
CA THR A 859 1.69 18.43 -44.49
C THR A 859 3.18 18.34 -44.89
N CYS A 860 3.99 17.60 -44.13
CA CYS A 860 5.37 17.32 -44.51
C CYS A 860 5.43 16.61 -45.87
N ARG A 861 4.63 15.57 -46.10
CA ARG A 861 4.58 14.85 -47.38
C ARG A 861 4.26 15.79 -48.55
N ASP A 862 3.28 16.66 -48.39
CA ASP A 862 2.85 17.57 -49.47
C ASP A 862 3.91 18.64 -49.75
N ASP A 863 4.52 19.21 -48.71
CA ASP A 863 5.64 20.15 -48.83
C ASP A 863 6.85 19.47 -49.49
N MET A 864 7.19 18.23 -49.11
CA MET A 864 8.23 17.43 -49.78
C MET A 864 7.93 17.20 -51.26
N GLY A 865 6.65 17.04 -51.63
CA GLY A 865 6.23 16.98 -53.04
C GLY A 865 6.50 18.28 -53.78
N THR A 866 6.13 19.41 -53.17
CA THR A 866 6.35 20.75 -53.73
C THR A 866 7.85 21.03 -53.90
N ILE A 867 8.68 20.69 -52.91
CA ILE A 867 10.13 20.81 -52.97
C ILE A 867 10.69 19.99 -54.14
N ALA A 868 10.24 18.75 -54.32
CA ALA A 868 10.69 17.91 -55.43
C ALA A 868 10.31 18.49 -56.81
N GLU A 869 9.16 19.16 -56.92
CA GLU A 869 8.76 19.86 -58.15
C GLU A 869 9.64 21.08 -58.43
N GLU A 870 9.93 21.91 -57.42
CA GLU A 870 10.79 23.09 -57.55
C GLU A 870 12.25 22.70 -57.86
N LEU A 871 12.79 21.70 -57.18
CA LEU A 871 14.10 21.13 -57.51
C LEU A 871 14.12 20.56 -58.94
N GLY A 872 13.00 19.98 -59.41
CA GLY A 872 12.85 19.53 -60.79
C GLY A 872 12.96 20.66 -61.83
N LYS A 873 12.55 21.88 -61.46
CA LYS A 873 12.68 23.11 -62.25
C LYS A 873 14.04 23.79 -62.08
N GLN A 874 14.97 23.21 -61.32
CA GLN A 874 16.25 23.80 -60.92
C GLN A 874 16.13 25.03 -60.02
N GLU A 875 15.01 25.13 -59.28
CA GLU A 875 14.76 26.19 -58.30
C GLU A 875 15.23 25.74 -56.91
N VAL A 876 16.42 26.23 -56.53
CA VAL A 876 17.07 26.00 -55.23
C VAL A 876 17.00 27.23 -54.31
N GLY A 877 16.23 28.25 -54.70
CA GLY A 877 16.17 29.55 -54.04
C GLY A 877 15.42 29.55 -52.71
N ASP A 878 15.22 30.76 -52.17
CA ASP A 878 14.75 30.98 -50.79
C ASP A 878 13.38 30.30 -50.50
N TYR A 879 12.47 30.26 -51.48
CA TYR A 879 11.18 29.57 -51.35
C TYR A 879 11.32 28.05 -51.12
N THR A 880 12.16 27.38 -51.91
CA THR A 880 12.45 25.94 -51.78
C THR A 880 13.10 25.65 -50.43
N GLN A 881 14.06 26.47 -50.02
CA GLN A 881 14.75 26.31 -48.73
C GLN A 881 13.86 26.57 -47.51
N GLU A 882 12.86 27.46 -47.62
CA GLU A 882 11.88 27.70 -46.57
C GLU A 882 10.94 26.51 -46.37
N LEU A 883 10.44 25.92 -47.47
CA LEU A 883 9.66 24.68 -47.44
C LEU A 883 10.45 23.54 -46.78
N GLU A 884 11.70 23.36 -47.19
CA GLU A 884 12.64 22.38 -46.64
C GLU A 884 12.89 22.59 -45.13
N GLY A 885 13.01 23.86 -44.70
CA GLY A 885 13.18 24.23 -43.30
C GLY A 885 11.95 23.90 -42.44
N ASP A 886 10.75 24.10 -43.00
CA ASP A 886 9.49 23.80 -42.34
C ASP A 886 9.27 22.31 -42.13
N VAL A 887 9.53 21.51 -43.16
CA VAL A 887 9.49 20.05 -43.08
C VAL A 887 10.43 19.56 -41.99
N LEU A 888 11.67 20.05 -41.98
CA LEU A 888 12.67 19.65 -40.99
C LEU A 888 12.25 20.02 -39.56
N ALA A 889 11.73 21.23 -39.34
CA ALA A 889 11.28 21.69 -38.03
C ALA A 889 10.14 20.81 -37.48
N ARG A 890 9.13 20.53 -38.31
CA ARG A 890 7.98 19.69 -37.94
C ARG A 890 8.39 18.26 -37.62
N LEU A 891 9.28 17.66 -38.42
CA LEU A 891 9.80 16.32 -38.15
C LEU A 891 10.57 16.26 -36.82
N LYS A 892 11.40 17.26 -36.52
CA LYS A 892 12.13 17.36 -35.24
C LYS A 892 11.19 17.50 -34.05
N GLU A 893 10.11 18.28 -34.19
CA GLU A 893 9.10 18.45 -33.15
C GLU A 893 8.37 17.13 -32.86
N LEU A 894 8.01 16.36 -33.88
CA LEU A 894 7.43 15.02 -33.72
C LEU A 894 8.38 14.06 -33.00
N VAL A 895 9.66 14.02 -33.40
CA VAL A 895 10.68 13.20 -32.72
C VAL A 895 10.79 13.59 -31.24
N ALA A 896 10.86 14.89 -30.94
CA ALA A 896 10.97 15.38 -29.57
C ALA A 896 9.73 15.01 -28.72
N ALA A 897 8.53 15.09 -29.31
CA ALA A 897 7.29 14.70 -28.65
C ALA A 897 7.26 13.20 -28.32
N LEU A 898 7.63 12.34 -29.27
CA LEU A 898 7.70 10.88 -29.08
C LEU A 898 8.76 10.48 -28.05
N GLN A 899 9.95 11.10 -28.09
CA GLN A 899 11.02 10.83 -27.12
C GLN A 899 10.60 11.16 -25.70
N LYS A 900 9.95 12.32 -25.52
CA LYS A 900 9.43 12.74 -24.22
C LYS A 900 8.34 11.81 -23.72
N GLU A 901 7.50 11.30 -24.61
CA GLU A 901 6.49 10.31 -24.25
C GLU A 901 7.10 8.96 -23.86
N ARG A 902 8.07 8.46 -24.62
CA ARG A 902 8.81 7.23 -24.28
C ARG A 902 9.49 7.35 -22.91
N GLN A 903 10.10 8.51 -22.60
CA GLN A 903 10.70 8.76 -21.29
C GLN A 903 9.67 8.82 -20.16
N ARG A 904 8.49 9.40 -20.40
CA ARG A 904 7.40 9.44 -19.42
C ARG A 904 6.92 8.03 -19.08
N ARG A 905 6.73 7.19 -20.10
CA ARG A 905 6.29 5.79 -19.95
C ARG A 905 7.32 4.95 -19.21
N LYS A 906 8.61 5.06 -19.55
CA LYS A 906 9.70 4.40 -18.81
C LYS A 906 9.76 4.79 -17.33
N LYS A 907 9.49 6.06 -17.00
CA LYS A 907 9.43 6.53 -15.61
C LYS A 907 8.19 6.01 -14.86
N GLN A 908 7.04 5.94 -15.54
CA GLN A 908 5.83 5.34 -14.97
C GLN A 908 6.01 3.83 -14.69
N GLN A 909 6.84 3.15 -15.47
CA GLN A 909 7.16 1.73 -15.26
C GLN A 909 8.09 1.47 -14.06
N GLN A 910 8.88 2.48 -13.63
CA GLN A 910 9.79 2.39 -12.47
C GLN A 910 9.18 2.88 -11.16
N GLN A 911 8.03 3.55 -11.20
CA GLN A 911 7.36 4.10 -10.03
C GLN A 911 5.96 3.49 -9.91
N GLN A 912 5.89 2.40 -9.14
CA GLN A 912 4.69 1.79 -8.55
C GLN A 912 3.94 0.75 -9.41
N GLY A 913 3.80 -0.46 -8.84
CA GLY A 913 2.87 -1.48 -9.30
C GLY A 913 1.44 -1.15 -8.84
N GLY A 914 0.48 -1.34 -9.74
CA GLY A 914 -0.96 -1.24 -9.47
C GLY A 914 -1.56 0.12 -9.82
N GLY A 915 -2.19 0.24 -11.00
CA GLY A 915 -3.06 1.37 -11.32
C GLY A 915 -3.28 1.64 -12.80
N GLY A 916 -4.35 1.06 -13.35
CA GLY A 916 -5.14 1.56 -14.48
C GLY A 916 -4.43 2.32 -15.60
N GLY A 917 -3.72 1.61 -16.48
CA GLY A 917 -3.28 2.13 -17.77
C GLY A 917 -3.89 1.31 -18.90
N GLY A 918 -5.15 1.60 -19.24
CA GLY A 918 -5.78 1.05 -20.44
C GLY A 918 -5.00 1.41 -21.70
N LYS A 919 -5.32 0.73 -22.81
CA LYS A 919 -4.74 0.86 -24.15
C LYS A 919 -4.90 2.29 -24.70
N GLY A 920 -4.16 3.25 -24.16
CA GLY A 920 -4.16 4.64 -24.62
C GLY A 920 -3.45 4.75 -25.98
N PRO A 921 -3.68 5.83 -26.75
CA PRO A 921 -3.01 6.02 -28.04
C PRO A 921 -1.49 6.09 -27.88
N LEU A 922 -0.72 5.73 -28.92
CA LEU A 922 0.75 5.84 -28.92
C LEU A 922 1.19 7.26 -28.55
N ILE A 923 0.57 8.26 -29.16
CA ILE A 923 0.76 9.68 -28.85
C ILE A 923 -0.43 10.12 -27.97
N PRO A 924 -0.21 10.41 -26.68
CA PRO A 924 -1.29 10.85 -25.81
C PRO A 924 -1.84 12.21 -26.22
N ASP A 925 -3.10 12.44 -25.87
CA ASP A 925 -3.81 13.70 -26.13
C ASP A 925 -3.03 14.93 -25.59
N VAL A 926 -2.34 14.81 -24.44
CA VAL A 926 -1.48 15.88 -23.90
C VAL A 926 -0.26 16.19 -24.78
N ALA A 927 0.28 15.18 -25.47
CA ALA A 927 1.37 15.36 -26.42
C ALA A 927 0.84 16.00 -27.73
N GLU A 928 -0.32 15.58 -28.22
CA GLU A 928 -0.99 16.21 -29.36
C GLU A 928 -1.30 17.69 -29.12
N LEU A 929 -1.80 18.05 -27.94
CA LEU A 929 -2.06 19.44 -27.57
C LEU A 929 -0.76 20.28 -27.52
N LYS A 930 0.35 19.69 -27.08
CA LYS A 930 1.67 20.35 -27.08
C LYS A 930 2.19 20.56 -28.50
N LEU A 931 1.96 19.60 -29.40
CA LEU A 931 2.28 19.75 -30.83
C LEU A 931 1.47 20.90 -31.44
N LEU A 932 0.15 20.95 -31.22
CA LEU A 932 -0.71 22.05 -31.68
C LEU A 932 -0.23 23.42 -31.17
N LYS A 933 0.11 23.52 -29.88
CA LYS A 933 0.66 24.75 -29.29
C LYS A 933 1.97 25.15 -29.97
N THR A 934 2.85 24.18 -30.23
CA THR A 934 4.16 24.44 -30.84
C THR A 934 3.99 24.94 -32.28
N MET A 935 3.10 24.32 -33.05
CA MET A 935 2.73 24.75 -34.39
C MET A 935 2.19 26.19 -34.41
N GLN A 936 1.28 26.55 -33.51
CA GLN A 936 0.74 27.92 -33.44
C GLN A 936 1.83 28.95 -33.07
N VAL A 937 2.76 28.59 -32.18
CA VAL A 937 3.90 29.45 -31.82
C VAL A 937 4.86 29.62 -32.99
N SER A 938 5.11 28.55 -33.75
CA SER A 938 5.95 28.59 -34.95
C SER A 938 5.32 29.48 -36.03
N LEU A 939 4.04 29.29 -36.32
CA LEU A 939 3.28 30.09 -37.29
C LEU A 939 3.26 31.58 -36.92
N LYS A 940 3.07 31.90 -35.63
CA LYS A 940 3.17 33.29 -35.12
C LYS A 940 4.52 33.91 -35.45
N LYS A 941 5.63 33.21 -35.19
CA LYS A 941 6.99 33.71 -35.47
C LYS A 941 7.21 33.94 -36.97
N LYS A 942 6.73 33.05 -37.84
CA LYS A 942 6.82 33.23 -39.30
C LYS A 942 6.01 34.43 -39.77
N THR A 943 4.80 34.58 -39.23
CA THR A 943 3.93 35.72 -39.55
C THR A 943 4.56 37.05 -39.12
N GLU A 944 5.20 37.09 -37.95
CA GLU A 944 5.96 38.26 -37.47
C GLU A 944 7.15 38.59 -38.38
N ARG A 945 7.91 37.58 -38.82
CA ARG A 945 9.03 37.76 -39.77
C ARG A 945 8.54 38.28 -41.11
N PHE A 946 7.54 37.65 -41.70
CA PHE A 946 6.92 38.08 -42.96
C PHE A 946 6.42 39.53 -42.85
N SER A 947 5.77 39.89 -41.76
CA SER A 947 5.31 41.26 -41.50
C SER A 947 6.48 42.25 -41.37
N ALA A 948 7.58 41.87 -40.72
CA ALA A 948 8.76 42.71 -40.54
C ALA A 948 9.55 42.92 -41.83
N GLU A 949 9.57 41.94 -42.74
CA GLU A 949 10.19 42.05 -44.06
C GLU A 949 9.30 42.85 -45.02
N SER A 950 7.99 42.61 -45.02
CA SER A 950 7.02 43.34 -45.85
C SER A 950 6.89 44.82 -45.47
N THR A 951 7.13 45.19 -44.20
CA THR A 951 7.07 46.60 -43.74
C THR A 951 8.30 47.43 -44.10
N LYS A 952 9.44 46.81 -44.44
CA LYS A 952 10.61 47.52 -44.97
C LYS A 952 10.40 48.03 -46.40
N GLU A 953 9.42 47.48 -47.11
CA GLU A 953 9.07 47.81 -48.50
C GLU A 953 7.66 48.42 -48.62
N ALA A 954 7.26 49.27 -47.66
CA ALA A 954 5.89 49.74 -47.41
C ALA A 954 5.13 50.43 -48.59
N HIS A 955 5.73 50.56 -49.79
CA HIS A 955 5.12 51.14 -50.99
C HIS A 955 5.27 50.32 -52.28
N LYS A 956 5.59 49.02 -52.22
CA LYS A 956 5.56 48.12 -53.39
C LYS A 956 4.51 47.01 -53.23
N GLU A 957 3.85 46.64 -54.32
CA GLU A 957 3.03 45.43 -54.36
C GLU A 957 3.87 44.21 -54.00
N LEU A 958 3.30 43.28 -53.21
CA LEU A 958 3.96 42.01 -52.88
C LEU A 958 4.35 41.28 -54.17
N ASP A 959 5.60 40.84 -54.24
CA ASP A 959 6.09 40.04 -55.36
C ASP A 959 5.44 38.63 -55.38
N PRO A 960 5.56 37.86 -56.48
CA PRO A 960 4.95 36.53 -56.59
C PRO A 960 5.38 35.55 -55.49
N VAL A 961 6.61 35.63 -54.98
CA VAL A 961 7.14 34.76 -53.91
C VAL A 961 6.54 35.18 -52.56
N GLN A 962 6.51 36.48 -52.26
CA GLN A 962 5.87 37.02 -51.06
C GLN A 962 4.36 36.71 -51.02
N LYS A 963 3.67 36.75 -52.16
CA LYS A 963 2.25 36.35 -52.29
C LYS A 963 2.06 34.85 -51.99
N ALA A 964 2.97 34.00 -52.49
CA ALA A 964 2.95 32.56 -52.22
C ALA A 964 3.16 32.26 -50.73
N ILE A 965 4.13 32.93 -50.08
CA ILE A 965 4.41 32.78 -48.64
C ILE A 965 3.20 33.20 -47.79
N LEU A 966 2.59 34.36 -48.08
CA LEU A 966 1.40 34.82 -47.36
C LEU A 966 0.20 33.88 -47.53
N GLY A 967 0.01 33.34 -48.74
CA GLY A 967 -1.02 32.34 -49.01
C GLY A 967 -0.84 31.08 -48.15
N ARG A 968 0.41 30.61 -48.01
CA ARG A 968 0.75 29.44 -47.20
C ARG A 968 0.56 29.67 -45.71
N LEU A 969 0.96 30.84 -45.18
CA LEU A 969 0.72 31.21 -43.77
C LEU A 969 -0.79 31.24 -43.45
N ARG A 970 -1.63 31.73 -44.38
CA ARG A 970 -3.10 31.70 -44.22
C ARG A 970 -3.65 30.28 -44.22
N ALA A 971 -3.21 29.44 -45.14
CA ALA A 971 -3.61 28.03 -45.20
C ALA A 971 -3.20 27.29 -43.92
N GLU A 972 -1.97 27.49 -43.44
CA GLU A 972 -1.46 26.90 -42.20
C GLU A 972 -2.28 27.37 -40.97
N GLN A 973 -2.64 28.66 -40.88
CA GLN A 973 -3.50 29.17 -39.80
C GLN A 973 -4.91 28.56 -39.81
N GLY A 974 -5.49 28.38 -41.00
CA GLY A 974 -6.80 27.74 -41.19
C GLY A 974 -6.78 26.27 -40.75
N HIS A 975 -5.74 25.52 -41.13
CA HIS A 975 -5.59 24.12 -40.76
C HIS A 975 -5.37 23.94 -39.25
N ILE A 976 -4.54 24.77 -38.60
CA ILE A 976 -4.37 24.70 -37.14
C ILE A 976 -5.71 24.95 -36.43
N ALA A 977 -6.53 25.88 -36.92
CA ALA A 977 -7.86 26.13 -36.36
C ALA A 977 -8.80 24.93 -36.54
N GLN A 978 -8.76 24.26 -37.70
CA GLN A 978 -9.54 23.05 -37.95
C GLN A 978 -9.11 21.89 -37.04
N LEU A 979 -7.81 21.60 -36.96
CA LEU A 979 -7.29 20.54 -36.08
C LEU A 979 -7.60 20.79 -34.61
N THR A 980 -7.58 22.05 -34.18
CA THR A 980 -7.95 22.41 -32.81
C THR A 980 -9.41 22.08 -32.54
N ARG A 981 -10.31 22.29 -33.51
CA ARG A 981 -11.73 21.90 -33.40
C ARG A 981 -11.88 20.39 -33.38
N GLU A 982 -11.27 19.67 -34.33
CA GLU A 982 -11.34 18.21 -34.41
C GLU A 982 -10.78 17.53 -33.14
N PHE A 983 -9.65 18.03 -32.64
CA PHE A 983 -9.06 17.58 -31.38
C PHE A 983 -9.99 17.85 -30.20
N THR A 984 -10.63 19.03 -30.14
CA THR A 984 -11.60 19.37 -29.08
C THR A 984 -12.82 18.44 -29.11
N GLU A 985 -13.36 18.16 -30.29
CA GLU A 985 -14.51 17.24 -30.44
C GLU A 985 -14.13 15.78 -30.07
N LYS A 986 -12.93 15.33 -30.44
CA LYS A 986 -12.37 14.04 -30.01
C LYS A 986 -12.32 13.93 -28.48
N ILE A 987 -11.86 14.97 -27.79
CA ILE A 987 -11.81 14.99 -26.31
C ILE A 987 -13.22 14.99 -25.70
N LYS A 988 -14.15 15.80 -26.23
CA LYS A 988 -15.55 15.80 -25.76
C LYS A 988 -16.20 14.42 -25.86
N LYS A 989 -16.00 13.71 -26.98
CA LYS A 989 -16.54 12.36 -27.17
C LYS A 989 -15.99 11.37 -26.14
N LYS A 990 -14.68 11.38 -25.89
CA LYS A 990 -14.05 10.54 -24.85
C LYS A 990 -14.58 10.85 -23.44
N MET A 991 -14.82 12.13 -23.12
CA MET A 991 -15.40 12.52 -21.83
C MET A 991 -16.84 12.02 -21.65
N GLN A 992 -17.63 11.97 -22.72
CA GLN A 992 -19.00 11.43 -22.70
C GLN A 992 -19.02 9.90 -22.55
N GLU A 993 -18.04 9.21 -23.13
CA GLU A 993 -17.89 7.75 -23.01
C GLU A 993 -17.37 7.33 -21.63
N ALA A 994 -16.56 8.16 -20.96
CA ALA A 994 -16.04 7.90 -19.61
C ALA A 994 -17.04 8.23 -18.47
N GLY A 995 -18.15 8.92 -18.78
CA GLY A 995 -19.22 9.26 -17.83
C GLY A 995 -20.41 8.29 -17.83
N LYS A 996 -20.33 7.20 -18.60
CA LYS A 996 -21.25 6.06 -18.60
C LYS A 996 -20.56 4.86 -17.97
#